data_AF-A0A9W6M4K5-F1
#
_entry.id   AF-A0A9W6M4K5-F1
#
_cell.length_a   1.000
_cell.length_b   1.000
_cell.length_c   1.000
_cell.angle_alpha   90.00
_cell.angle_beta   90.00
_cell.angle_gamma   90.00
#
_symmetry.space_group_name_H-M   'P 1'
#
loop_
_entity.id
_entity.type
_entity.pdbx_description
1 polymer ?
#
loop_
_entity_poly.entity_id
_entity_poly.type
_entity_poly.pdbx_seq_one_letter_code
_entity_poly.pdbx_strand_id
1 'polypeptide(L)'
;MATNVVIRLLEGLRGDLPAQIAAERLAFHAAAWKAESDPNAPAWARELDIQLPSSAVDEHRRWLEAAQEDELAGHVSELVLAASSDSWGEHVTSRALDTVAETALLSTNRELGGTELYDPAAGVGGTLARLWAATTTSASRREVLAQEIDKRVASLARANFYVSGATGVVEDGDSLVADRFADRKVGLAVSQPPWGLSWRHYRDTIQSQFTGPLPNVADSQWLFARRMSDKFYTPADGGGRALVYLTSNALLSEGAAEVRRDLLDQDLVDTIIALPSGLTPHSSVPLFAMVLDSAKVTERQGRVQLVDLRAQFTSSRGTSSARSLSPAAAELLRSAMATERNGPISRTVDQSHFRRRRYTARRAAQDSSASWSVEIPGDVNAEVWFEARYPGTAITWESAQRDAYVFETTAAFGSAQRNVESRLSQAGWQRTRLSALLLSPIKPVADQNYLPVGAELIVHRDDDEALGGEDADLHAVVDASLANPDFLNNWLRSELGRESVRVARSQFGGQWRQALVHNRPAELVALLDAIVVPVGRPELQLTVAQASADLHRAQQTLREAVSELWSKPDQASMIVSRFANLGDESLTGWTETLPFPIAGALWTLETKATTEAKHKQAILTLEAYSAYLATVLLSALRNDHELWDEESPRLRAALESVHQTLKRPSFGTWITVCQRLASVFRKRFQAADSEEAARMEALFGGASTAALERLTAPAAVALLETANLRRNQWDGHSGSLSTAESEAQLAHLLETLTELRGLVGDAWRELPLIRAGKASKHGSTFEHDVEVLTGSRAPFVRGTLSYGSMLDTGGLFIGKEGAAVPLPLLPIFTLQPGPNHEVSTGYFFNREERDGSARLVTYQTANSSELSVPRVTLEGLSDLW
;
A
#
# COMPACT_ATOMS: atom_id res chain seq x y z
N MET A 1 11.59 -38.31 -2.99
CA MET A 1 11.77 -39.09 -4.24
C MET A 1 10.45 -39.71 -4.71
N ALA A 2 9.60 -40.21 -3.79
CA ALA A 2 8.28 -40.78 -4.07
C ALA A 2 7.38 -39.93 -5.00
N THR A 3 7.17 -38.64 -4.70
CA THR A 3 6.27 -37.76 -5.48
C THR A 3 6.66 -37.63 -6.96
N ASN A 4 7.97 -37.64 -7.28
CA ASN A 4 8.44 -37.60 -8.66
C ASN A 4 8.23 -38.92 -9.40
N VAL A 5 8.15 -40.06 -8.69
CA VAL A 5 7.85 -41.37 -9.29
C VAL A 5 6.35 -41.48 -9.54
N VAL A 6 5.52 -41.09 -8.57
CA VAL A 6 4.06 -41.09 -8.68
C VAL A 6 3.57 -40.24 -9.86
N ILE A 7 4.07 -39.01 -9.98
CA ILE A 7 3.70 -38.12 -11.10
C ILE A 7 4.12 -38.73 -12.44
N ARG A 8 5.34 -39.25 -12.55
CA ARG A 8 5.83 -39.88 -13.78
C ARG A 8 5.04 -41.13 -14.17
N LEU A 9 4.69 -41.98 -13.21
CA LEU A 9 3.85 -43.16 -13.43
C LEU A 9 2.47 -42.76 -13.96
N LEU A 10 1.85 -41.74 -13.36
CA LEU A 10 0.55 -41.23 -13.81
C LEU A 10 0.63 -40.57 -15.18
N GLU A 11 1.66 -39.76 -15.44
CA GLU A 11 1.89 -39.12 -16.75
C GLU A 11 2.12 -40.16 -17.86
N GLY A 12 2.90 -41.21 -17.58
CA GLY A 12 3.12 -42.32 -18.52
C GLY A 12 1.84 -43.07 -18.89
N LEU A 13 0.81 -43.01 -18.04
CA LEU A 13 -0.50 -43.64 -18.26
C LEU A 13 -1.55 -42.69 -18.86
N ARG A 14 -1.29 -41.38 -18.96
CA ARG A 14 -2.27 -40.36 -19.43
C ARG A 14 -2.75 -40.54 -20.88
N GLY A 15 -2.09 -41.39 -21.67
CA GLY A 15 -2.53 -41.75 -23.03
C GLY A 15 -3.54 -42.91 -23.08
N ASP A 16 -3.54 -43.78 -22.07
CA ASP A 16 -4.28 -45.05 -22.08
C ASP A 16 -5.42 -45.10 -21.06
N LEU A 17 -5.31 -44.34 -19.96
CA LEU A 17 -6.27 -44.35 -18.85
C LEU A 17 -6.52 -42.95 -18.29
N PRO A 18 -7.76 -42.65 -17.86
CA PRO A 18 -8.02 -41.49 -17.00
C PRO A 18 -7.17 -41.55 -15.73
N ALA A 19 -6.63 -40.41 -15.30
CA ALA A 19 -5.69 -40.33 -14.16
C ALA A 19 -6.23 -40.98 -12.88
N GLN A 20 -7.54 -40.85 -12.60
CA GLN A 20 -8.20 -41.48 -11.46
C GLN A 20 -8.17 -43.01 -11.52
N ILE A 21 -8.42 -43.58 -12.71
CA ILE A 21 -8.38 -45.04 -12.92
C ILE A 21 -6.93 -45.53 -12.83
N ALA A 22 -5.97 -44.76 -13.36
CA ALA A 22 -4.56 -45.07 -13.23
C ALA A 22 -4.12 -45.10 -11.75
N ALA A 23 -4.48 -44.09 -10.96
CA ALA A 23 -4.18 -44.04 -9.53
C ALA A 23 -4.80 -45.21 -8.75
N GLU A 24 -6.06 -45.53 -9.01
CA GLU A 24 -6.75 -46.67 -8.39
C GLU A 24 -6.05 -47.99 -8.74
N ARG A 25 -5.73 -48.22 -10.02
CA ARG A 25 -5.05 -49.45 -10.45
C ARG A 25 -3.66 -49.57 -9.85
N LEU A 26 -2.92 -48.47 -9.74
CA LEU A 26 -1.62 -48.44 -9.06
C LEU A 26 -1.77 -48.69 -7.54
N ALA A 27 -2.81 -48.18 -6.88
CA ALA A 27 -3.07 -48.46 -5.47
C ALA A 27 -3.37 -49.96 -5.24
N PHE A 28 -4.21 -50.56 -6.08
CA PHE A 28 -4.47 -52.00 -6.03
C PHE A 28 -3.24 -52.83 -6.43
N HIS A 29 -2.38 -52.33 -7.32
CA HIS A 29 -1.10 -52.97 -7.66
C HIS A 29 -0.17 -53.04 -6.47
N ALA A 30 -0.08 -51.97 -5.68
CA ALA A 30 0.67 -51.99 -4.43
C ALA A 30 0.12 -53.02 -3.44
N ALA A 31 -1.20 -53.15 -3.32
CA ALA A 31 -1.82 -54.15 -2.44
C ALA A 31 -1.55 -55.59 -2.91
N ALA A 32 -1.71 -55.87 -4.21
CA ALA A 32 -1.43 -57.19 -4.77
C ALA A 32 0.06 -57.55 -4.63
N TRP A 33 0.97 -56.61 -4.92
CA TRP A 33 2.41 -56.78 -4.72
C TRP A 33 2.74 -57.17 -3.29
N LYS A 34 2.15 -56.49 -2.29
CA LYS A 34 2.38 -56.84 -0.89
C LYS A 34 1.86 -58.23 -0.56
N ALA A 35 0.70 -58.59 -1.11
CA ALA A 35 0.08 -59.91 -0.93
C ALA A 35 0.90 -61.08 -1.50
N GLU A 36 1.77 -60.84 -2.50
CA GLU A 36 2.69 -61.86 -3.03
C GLU A 36 3.64 -62.39 -1.95
N SER A 37 4.03 -61.54 -1.00
CA SER A 37 4.98 -61.86 0.07
C SER A 37 4.34 -62.13 1.44
N ASP A 38 3.04 -61.87 1.59
CA ASP A 38 2.31 -61.99 2.85
C ASP A 38 1.46 -63.28 2.92
N PRO A 39 1.86 -64.27 3.74
CA PRO A 39 1.11 -65.52 3.88
C PRO A 39 -0.28 -65.32 4.50
N ASN A 40 -0.50 -64.20 5.21
CA ASN A 40 -1.76 -63.85 5.84
C ASN A 40 -2.56 -62.81 5.04
N ALA A 41 -2.18 -62.57 3.78
CA ALA A 41 -2.87 -61.61 2.92
C ALA A 41 -4.39 -61.92 2.82
N PRO A 42 -5.25 -60.90 2.91
CA PRO A 42 -6.69 -61.08 2.79
C PRO A 42 -7.07 -61.51 1.35
N ALA A 43 -8.15 -62.29 1.21
CA ALA A 43 -8.58 -62.83 -0.08
C ALA A 43 -8.76 -61.75 -1.16
N TRP A 44 -9.36 -60.61 -0.77
CA TRP A 44 -9.58 -59.49 -1.69
C TRP A 44 -8.30 -58.95 -2.30
N ALA A 45 -7.14 -59.02 -1.61
CA ALA A 45 -5.87 -58.52 -2.12
C ALA A 45 -5.18 -59.50 -3.08
N ARG A 46 -5.44 -60.81 -2.92
CA ARG A 46 -4.90 -61.87 -3.80
C ARG A 46 -5.66 -62.00 -5.11
N GLU A 47 -6.93 -61.60 -5.11
CA GLU A 47 -7.86 -61.77 -6.24
C GLU A 47 -8.00 -60.49 -7.09
N LEU A 48 -7.17 -59.47 -6.88
CA LEU A 48 -7.19 -58.23 -7.66
C LEU A 48 -6.73 -58.51 -9.10
N ASP A 49 -7.60 -58.25 -10.09
CA ASP A 49 -7.22 -58.22 -11.50
C ASP A 49 -6.69 -56.83 -11.87
N ILE A 50 -5.40 -56.74 -12.17
CA ILE A 50 -4.70 -55.46 -12.34
C ILE A 50 -4.32 -55.27 -13.80
N GLN A 51 -5.13 -54.49 -14.49
CA GLN A 51 -4.90 -54.17 -15.90
C GLN A 51 -4.03 -52.91 -16.04
N LEU A 52 -2.70 -53.08 -16.00
CA LEU A 52 -1.73 -52.01 -16.27
C LEU A 52 -0.73 -52.44 -17.36
N PRO A 53 -0.20 -51.49 -18.16
CA PRO A 53 0.91 -51.78 -19.08
C PRO A 53 2.13 -52.35 -18.34
N SER A 54 2.82 -53.33 -18.92
CA SER A 54 3.96 -54.01 -18.27
C SER A 54 5.08 -53.07 -17.85
N SER A 55 5.34 -52.01 -18.61
CA SER A 55 6.32 -50.98 -18.27
C SER A 55 5.99 -50.24 -16.97
N ALA A 56 4.71 -49.90 -16.77
CA ALA A 56 4.24 -49.23 -15.56
C ALA A 56 4.27 -50.17 -14.35
N VAL A 57 3.92 -51.44 -14.54
CA VAL A 57 4.03 -52.49 -13.50
C VAL A 57 5.48 -52.65 -13.03
N ASP A 58 6.43 -52.77 -13.96
CA ASP A 58 7.84 -52.96 -13.63
C ASP A 58 8.44 -51.75 -12.92
N GLU A 59 8.11 -50.53 -13.38
CA GLU A 59 8.57 -49.30 -12.74
C GLU A 59 7.97 -49.14 -11.33
N HIS A 60 6.66 -49.38 -11.19
CA HIS A 60 5.99 -49.27 -9.89
C HIS A 60 6.48 -50.33 -8.90
N ARG A 61 6.72 -51.58 -9.34
CA ARG A 61 7.30 -52.64 -8.51
C ARG A 61 8.69 -52.29 -8.01
N ARG A 62 9.59 -51.79 -8.88
CA ARG A 62 10.93 -51.34 -8.47
C ARG A 62 10.88 -50.24 -7.41
N TRP A 63 9.90 -49.35 -7.51
CA TRP A 63 9.70 -48.34 -6.48
C TRP A 63 9.21 -48.94 -5.17
N LEU A 64 8.20 -49.82 -5.20
CA LEU A 64 7.65 -50.49 -4.02
C LEU A 64 8.73 -51.29 -3.26
N GLU A 65 9.62 -51.97 -3.97
CA GLU A 65 10.74 -52.72 -3.39
C GLU A 65 11.79 -51.84 -2.70
N ALA A 66 11.90 -50.57 -3.09
CA ALA A 66 12.88 -49.63 -2.55
C ALA A 66 12.29 -48.66 -1.50
N ALA A 67 10.97 -48.53 -1.44
CA ALA A 67 10.27 -47.57 -0.60
C ALA A 67 10.42 -47.90 0.90
N GLN A 68 10.57 -46.86 1.72
CA GLN A 68 10.54 -46.98 3.18
C GLN A 68 9.09 -47.07 3.71
N GLU A 69 8.91 -47.51 4.96
CA GLU A 69 7.57 -47.67 5.56
C GLU A 69 6.74 -46.37 5.56
N ASP A 70 7.37 -45.22 5.80
CA ASP A 70 6.71 -43.91 5.77
C ASP A 70 6.30 -43.49 4.35
N GLU A 71 7.11 -43.82 3.35
CA GLU A 71 6.78 -43.62 1.93
C GLU A 71 5.62 -44.53 1.50
N LEU A 72 5.59 -45.78 1.94
CA LEU A 72 4.48 -46.71 1.68
C LEU A 72 3.17 -46.23 2.34
N ALA A 73 3.23 -45.67 3.55
CA ALA A 73 2.07 -45.12 4.25
C ALA A 73 1.45 -43.91 3.54
N GLY A 74 2.25 -43.13 2.81
CA GLY A 74 1.78 -42.00 2.03
C GLY A 74 1.37 -42.34 0.59
N HIS A 75 1.75 -43.51 0.06
CA HIS A 75 1.72 -43.79 -1.37
C HIS A 75 0.36 -43.67 -2.03
N VAL A 76 -0.67 -44.33 -1.46
CA VAL A 76 -2.03 -44.27 -2.02
C VAL A 76 -2.59 -42.85 -1.98
N SER A 77 -2.29 -42.10 -0.90
CA SER A 77 -2.68 -40.70 -0.78
C SER A 77 -2.00 -39.83 -1.84
N GLU A 78 -0.69 -40.03 -2.08
CA GLU A 78 0.05 -39.30 -3.12
C GLU A 78 -0.47 -39.62 -4.53
N LEU A 79 -0.81 -40.88 -4.82
CA LEU A 79 -1.43 -41.29 -6.09
C LEU A 79 -2.75 -40.56 -6.33
N VAL A 80 -3.64 -40.55 -5.33
CA VAL A 80 -4.95 -39.92 -5.47
C VAL A 80 -4.83 -38.39 -5.56
N LEU A 81 -3.95 -37.77 -4.77
CA LEU A 81 -3.67 -36.34 -4.88
C LEU A 81 -3.13 -35.97 -6.25
N ALA A 82 -2.18 -36.72 -6.79
CA ALA A 82 -1.59 -36.46 -8.10
C ALA A 82 -2.56 -36.70 -9.27
N ALA A 83 -3.57 -37.56 -9.08
CA ALA A 83 -4.63 -37.81 -10.05
C ALA A 83 -5.83 -36.86 -9.92
N SER A 84 -5.85 -35.96 -8.93
CA SER A 84 -7.01 -35.12 -8.64
C SER A 84 -7.14 -33.95 -9.64
N SER A 85 -8.27 -33.92 -10.35
CA SER A 85 -8.71 -32.80 -11.20
C SER A 85 -10.15 -32.39 -10.90
N ASP A 86 -10.61 -32.61 -9.65
CA ASP A 86 -11.74 -31.92 -8.95
C ASP A 86 -12.73 -32.82 -8.19
N SER A 87 -12.76 -34.17 -8.34
CA SER A 87 -13.68 -35.03 -7.56
C SER A 87 -13.04 -35.99 -6.54
N TRP A 88 -11.78 -36.39 -6.70
CA TRP A 88 -11.15 -37.35 -5.78
C TRP A 88 -10.33 -36.70 -4.67
N GLY A 89 -9.88 -35.46 -4.87
CA GLY A 89 -9.05 -34.78 -3.86
C GLY A 89 -9.82 -34.29 -2.64
N GLU A 90 -11.15 -34.37 -2.63
CA GLU A 90 -11.95 -34.18 -1.40
C GLU A 90 -11.80 -35.36 -0.42
N HIS A 91 -11.43 -36.54 -0.91
CA HIS A 91 -11.22 -37.75 -0.12
C HIS A 91 -9.77 -37.94 0.36
N VAL A 92 -8.92 -36.90 0.23
CA VAL A 92 -7.53 -36.96 0.66
C VAL A 92 -7.13 -35.72 1.46
N THR A 93 -6.55 -35.96 2.62
CA THR A 93 -5.88 -34.96 3.46
C THR A 93 -4.50 -34.64 2.88
N SER A 94 -4.12 -33.36 2.83
CA SER A 94 -2.78 -33.00 2.35
C SER A 94 -1.70 -33.38 3.36
N ARG A 95 -0.48 -33.65 2.87
CA ARG A 95 0.68 -34.00 3.73
C ARG A 95 0.97 -32.95 4.81
N ALA A 96 0.66 -31.68 4.54
CA ALA A 96 0.84 -30.60 5.49
C ALA A 96 -0.16 -30.70 6.65
N LEU A 97 -1.43 -31.00 6.36
CA LEU A 97 -2.45 -31.27 7.36
C LEU A 97 -2.14 -32.57 8.12
N ASP A 98 -1.73 -33.64 7.43
CA ASP A 98 -1.32 -34.88 8.10
C ASP A 98 -0.21 -34.66 9.14
N THR A 99 0.77 -33.81 8.82
CA THR A 99 1.86 -33.46 9.73
C THR A 99 1.35 -32.66 10.94
N VAL A 100 0.39 -31.75 10.74
CA VAL A 100 -0.26 -31.02 11.85
C VAL A 100 -1.03 -31.99 12.75
N ALA A 101 -1.80 -32.90 12.16
CA ALA A 101 -2.61 -33.88 12.91
C ALA A 101 -1.72 -34.78 13.77
N GLU A 102 -0.71 -35.40 13.17
CA GLU A 102 0.28 -36.23 13.85
C GLU A 102 0.96 -35.47 15.00
N THR A 103 1.50 -34.28 14.69
CA THR A 103 2.23 -33.50 15.69
C THR A 103 1.34 -33.10 16.85
N ALA A 104 0.13 -32.58 16.58
CA ALA A 104 -0.76 -32.08 17.62
C ALA A 104 -1.32 -33.19 18.51
N LEU A 105 -1.76 -34.32 17.93
CA LEU A 105 -2.30 -35.45 18.68
C LEU A 105 -1.24 -36.10 19.57
N LEU A 106 -0.02 -36.27 19.07
CA LEU A 106 1.08 -36.91 19.78
C LEU A 106 1.84 -35.96 20.73
N SER A 107 1.55 -34.66 20.69
CA SER A 107 2.08 -33.69 21.66
C SER A 107 1.35 -33.79 23.00
N THR A 108 1.55 -34.90 23.70
CA THR A 108 1.08 -35.10 25.07
C THR A 108 2.04 -36.00 25.83
N ASN A 109 2.23 -35.70 27.12
CA ASN A 109 3.11 -36.47 28.01
C ASN A 109 2.33 -37.48 28.87
N ARG A 110 1.00 -37.57 28.70
CA ARG A 110 0.16 -38.53 29.43
C ARG A 110 -0.04 -39.80 28.61
N GLU A 111 -0.16 -40.93 29.29
CA GLU A 111 -0.62 -42.17 28.66
C GLU A 111 -2.10 -42.04 28.25
N LEU A 112 -2.43 -42.52 27.05
CA LEU A 112 -3.80 -42.58 26.54
C LEU A 112 -4.47 -43.88 26.99
N GLY A 113 -5.80 -43.88 27.07
CA GLY A 113 -6.55 -45.06 27.51
C GLY A 113 -6.54 -46.25 26.55
N GLY A 114 -6.15 -46.01 25.30
CA GLY A 114 -5.97 -47.03 24.28
C GLY A 114 -5.10 -46.53 23.13
N THR A 115 -4.78 -47.44 22.21
CA THR A 115 -4.01 -47.12 20.98
C THR A 115 -4.83 -47.37 19.71
N GLU A 116 -6.15 -47.57 19.85
CA GLU A 116 -7.07 -47.58 18.72
C GLU A 116 -7.13 -46.19 18.06
N LEU A 117 -7.01 -46.18 16.73
CA LEU A 117 -7.03 -44.99 15.87
C LEU A 117 -8.36 -44.95 15.10
N TYR A 118 -9.11 -43.85 15.18
CA TYR A 118 -10.44 -43.76 14.56
C TYR A 118 -10.59 -42.55 13.64
N ASP A 119 -11.21 -42.76 12.48
CA ASP A 119 -11.72 -41.67 11.62
C ASP A 119 -13.13 -42.01 11.11
N PRO A 120 -14.16 -41.20 11.45
CA PRO A 120 -15.53 -41.39 10.96
C PRO A 120 -15.74 -41.00 9.49
N ALA A 121 -14.79 -40.34 8.84
CA ALA A 121 -14.82 -39.91 7.45
C ALA A 121 -13.42 -40.06 6.83
N ALA A 122 -12.95 -41.30 6.77
CA ALA A 122 -11.54 -41.62 6.61
C ALA A 122 -10.93 -41.29 5.24
N GLY A 123 -11.76 -41.05 4.21
CA GLY A 123 -11.27 -40.93 2.84
C GLY A 123 -10.43 -42.16 2.46
N VAL A 124 -9.26 -41.95 1.85
CA VAL A 124 -8.30 -43.02 1.53
C VAL A 124 -7.45 -43.49 2.72
N GLY A 125 -7.74 -43.02 3.94
CA GLY A 125 -7.08 -43.46 5.17
C GLY A 125 -5.66 -42.93 5.40
N GLY A 126 -5.21 -41.93 4.63
CA GLY A 126 -3.83 -41.41 4.69
C GLY A 126 -3.40 -40.95 6.08
N THR A 127 -4.22 -40.13 6.74
CA THR A 127 -3.91 -39.59 8.07
C THR A 127 -3.83 -40.70 9.13
N LEU A 128 -4.72 -41.69 9.07
CA LEU A 128 -4.70 -42.85 9.98
C LEU A 128 -3.49 -43.75 9.75
N ALA A 129 -3.10 -44.01 8.50
CA ALA A 129 -1.91 -44.81 8.18
C ALA A 129 -0.63 -44.14 8.69
N ARG A 130 -0.59 -42.81 8.63
CA ARG A 130 0.52 -42.02 9.17
C ARG A 130 0.56 -42.01 10.69
N LEU A 131 -0.59 -41.81 11.34
CA LEU A 131 -0.70 -41.91 12.81
C LEU A 131 -0.32 -43.31 13.28
N TRP A 132 -0.69 -44.35 12.53
CA TRP A 132 -0.19 -45.70 12.75
C TRP A 132 1.33 -45.67 12.74
N ALA A 133 1.99 -45.35 11.62
CA ALA A 133 3.46 -45.34 11.54
C ALA A 133 4.17 -44.56 12.67
N ALA A 134 3.61 -43.42 13.08
CA ALA A 134 4.16 -42.59 14.16
C ALA A 134 3.93 -43.16 15.58
N THR A 135 2.89 -43.95 15.79
CA THR A 135 2.57 -44.56 17.09
C THR A 135 3.21 -45.94 17.22
N THR A 136 4.47 -45.98 17.64
CA THR A 136 5.16 -47.23 17.99
C THR A 136 4.91 -47.53 19.46
N THR A 137 4.04 -48.51 19.76
CA THR A 137 3.76 -48.92 21.15
C THR A 137 3.92 -50.42 21.31
N SER A 138 4.39 -50.83 22.49
CA SER A 138 4.35 -52.22 22.99
C SER A 138 2.95 -52.64 23.48
N ALA A 139 1.93 -51.80 23.27
CA ALA A 139 0.58 -52.01 23.78
C ALA A 139 -0.21 -53.02 22.93
N SER A 140 -0.96 -53.89 23.60
CA SER A 140 -1.70 -55.02 23.03
C SER A 140 -3.01 -54.66 22.29
N ARG A 141 -3.33 -53.37 22.09
CA ARG A 141 -4.62 -52.90 21.55
C ARG A 141 -4.48 -51.81 20.48
N ARG A 142 -3.66 -52.06 19.47
CA ARG A 142 -3.45 -51.14 18.33
C ARG A 142 -4.30 -51.61 17.15
N GLU A 143 -5.30 -50.83 16.77
CA GLU A 143 -6.18 -51.12 15.63
C GLU A 143 -6.65 -49.82 14.95
N VAL A 144 -6.75 -49.83 13.62
CA VAL A 144 -7.39 -48.77 12.85
C VAL A 144 -8.88 -49.04 12.69
N LEU A 145 -9.71 -48.04 12.97
CA LEU A 145 -11.16 -48.05 12.80
C LEU A 145 -11.51 -46.93 11.82
N ALA A 146 -11.84 -47.27 10.58
CA ALA A 146 -12.10 -46.29 9.53
C ALA A 146 -13.52 -46.48 8.98
N GLN A 147 -14.26 -45.38 8.83
CA GLN A 147 -15.54 -45.38 8.11
C GLN A 147 -15.50 -44.36 6.98
N GLU A 148 -15.97 -44.76 5.80
CA GLU A 148 -16.02 -43.90 4.61
C GLU A 148 -17.35 -44.09 3.87
N ILE A 149 -17.98 -43.00 3.45
CA ILE A 149 -19.30 -43.05 2.82
C ILE A 149 -19.25 -43.63 1.41
N ASP A 150 -18.17 -43.35 0.66
CA ASP A 150 -17.97 -43.89 -0.67
C ASP A 150 -17.30 -45.28 -0.62
N LYS A 151 -18.01 -46.30 -1.10
CA LYS A 151 -17.54 -47.69 -1.09
C LYS A 151 -16.24 -47.92 -1.89
N ARG A 152 -16.02 -47.18 -2.97
CA ARG A 152 -14.82 -47.27 -3.79
C ARG A 152 -13.64 -46.66 -3.05
N VAL A 153 -13.83 -45.49 -2.43
CA VAL A 153 -12.82 -44.84 -1.59
C VAL A 153 -12.48 -45.69 -0.36
N ALA A 154 -13.48 -46.29 0.30
CA ALA A 154 -13.28 -47.26 1.38
C ALA A 154 -12.40 -48.45 0.94
N SER A 155 -12.55 -48.91 -0.31
CA SER A 155 -11.70 -49.99 -0.86
C SER A 155 -10.25 -49.55 -1.05
N LEU A 156 -10.02 -48.28 -1.40
CA LEU A 156 -8.68 -47.70 -1.44
C LEU A 156 -8.08 -47.49 -0.06
N ALA A 157 -8.89 -47.11 0.94
CA ALA A 157 -8.44 -47.07 2.33
C ALA A 157 -7.99 -48.46 2.80
N ARG A 158 -8.74 -49.52 2.47
CA ARG A 158 -8.31 -50.92 2.73
C ARG A 158 -6.97 -51.22 2.07
N ALA A 159 -6.79 -50.84 0.80
CA ALA A 159 -5.51 -50.99 0.12
C ALA A 159 -4.39 -50.20 0.79
N ASN A 160 -4.63 -48.96 1.19
CA ASN A 160 -3.65 -48.11 1.85
C ASN A 160 -3.21 -48.66 3.21
N PHE A 161 -4.16 -49.06 4.06
CA PHE A 161 -3.84 -49.70 5.33
C PHE A 161 -3.08 -51.02 5.14
N TYR A 162 -3.49 -51.83 4.17
CA TYR A 162 -2.78 -53.06 3.88
C TYR A 162 -1.33 -52.79 3.43
N VAL A 163 -1.12 -51.90 2.47
CA VAL A 163 0.21 -51.51 1.95
C VAL A 163 1.10 -50.92 3.04
N SER A 164 0.56 -50.05 3.88
CA SER A 164 1.26 -49.44 5.03
C SER A 164 1.51 -50.38 6.21
N GLY A 165 0.87 -51.56 6.23
CA GLY A 165 0.99 -52.51 7.34
C GLY A 165 0.14 -52.14 8.56
N ALA A 166 -0.81 -51.21 8.40
CA ALA A 166 -1.81 -50.92 9.41
C ALA A 166 -2.84 -52.04 9.48
N THR A 167 -3.15 -52.49 10.70
CA THR A 167 -4.18 -53.51 10.95
C THR A 167 -5.45 -52.85 11.44
N GLY A 168 -6.59 -53.21 10.87
CA GLY A 168 -7.86 -52.62 11.27
C GLY A 168 -9.03 -52.96 10.36
N VAL A 169 -10.16 -52.33 10.67
CA VAL A 169 -11.43 -52.52 9.97
C VAL A 169 -11.81 -51.24 9.24
N VAL A 170 -12.17 -51.39 7.97
CA VAL A 170 -12.70 -50.31 7.13
C VAL A 170 -14.14 -50.65 6.75
N GLU A 171 -15.06 -49.86 7.25
CA GLU A 171 -16.50 -49.98 6.99
C GLU A 171 -16.94 -48.93 5.97
N ASP A 172 -17.93 -49.30 5.13
CA ASP A 172 -18.55 -48.36 4.19
C ASP A 172 -19.95 -47.89 4.67
N GLY A 173 -20.26 -46.64 4.35
CA GLY A 173 -21.53 -45.97 4.64
C GLY A 173 -21.41 -44.74 5.55
N ASP A 174 -22.49 -43.97 5.64
CA ASP A 174 -22.55 -42.70 6.38
C ASP A 174 -22.44 -42.92 7.92
N SER A 175 -21.36 -42.42 8.53
CA SER A 175 -21.08 -42.56 9.97
C SER A 175 -21.93 -41.68 10.89
N LEU A 176 -22.63 -40.69 10.34
CA LEU A 176 -23.61 -39.90 11.08
C LEU A 176 -24.97 -40.62 11.13
N VAL A 177 -25.30 -41.38 10.08
CA VAL A 177 -26.56 -42.13 9.98
C VAL A 177 -26.45 -43.56 10.52
N ALA A 178 -25.31 -44.21 10.41
CA ALA A 178 -25.08 -45.56 10.93
C ALA A 178 -23.64 -45.69 11.40
N ASP A 179 -23.43 -45.53 12.71
CA ASP A 179 -22.13 -45.72 13.35
C ASP A 179 -21.77 -47.21 13.38
N ARG A 180 -20.84 -47.62 12.52
CA ARG A 180 -20.39 -49.02 12.41
C ARG A 180 -19.50 -49.45 13.57
N PHE A 181 -19.10 -48.50 14.41
CA PHE A 181 -18.19 -48.69 15.52
C PHE A 181 -18.82 -48.24 16.85
N ALA A 182 -20.15 -48.26 16.97
CA ALA A 182 -20.88 -47.69 18.12
C ALA A 182 -20.37 -48.18 19.49
N ASP A 183 -20.03 -49.46 19.62
CA ASP A 183 -19.56 -50.07 20.88
C ASP A 183 -18.04 -49.96 21.10
N ARG A 184 -17.32 -49.28 20.19
CA ARG A 184 -15.86 -49.16 20.25
C ARG A 184 -15.45 -47.90 21.02
N LYS A 185 -14.41 -48.05 21.85
CA LYS A 185 -13.68 -46.96 22.48
C LYS A 185 -12.35 -46.71 21.78
N VAL A 186 -11.89 -45.46 21.79
CA VAL A 186 -10.75 -45.00 20.99
C VAL A 186 -9.82 -44.14 21.83
N GLY A 187 -8.51 -44.34 21.65
CA GLY A 187 -7.48 -43.52 22.28
C GLY A 187 -7.15 -42.28 21.46
N LEU A 188 -7.08 -42.44 20.13
CA LEU A 188 -6.84 -41.36 19.18
C LEU A 188 -7.91 -41.35 18.10
N ALA A 189 -8.40 -40.16 17.78
CA ALA A 189 -9.26 -39.96 16.62
C ALA A 189 -8.79 -38.76 15.79
N VAL A 190 -9.04 -38.81 14.49
CA VAL A 190 -8.75 -37.71 13.59
C VAL A 190 -9.84 -37.66 12.53
N SER A 191 -10.21 -36.48 12.06
CA SER A 191 -11.07 -36.38 10.88
C SER A 191 -10.90 -35.05 10.16
N GLN A 192 -10.86 -35.12 8.83
CA GLN A 192 -11.11 -33.99 7.95
C GLN A 192 -12.52 -34.15 7.34
N PRO A 193 -13.59 -33.80 8.08
CA PRO A 193 -14.94 -34.05 7.63
C PRO A 193 -15.29 -33.26 6.35
N PRO A 194 -16.26 -33.73 5.55
CA PRO A 194 -16.75 -33.01 4.39
C PRO A 194 -17.33 -31.65 4.80
N TRP A 195 -17.08 -30.61 4.00
CA TRP A 195 -17.51 -29.26 4.32
C TRP A 195 -18.87 -28.93 3.72
N GLY A 196 -19.71 -28.23 4.50
CA GLY A 196 -21.04 -27.82 4.03
C GLY A 196 -21.99 -28.97 3.75
N LEU A 197 -21.69 -30.18 4.24
CA LEU A 197 -22.55 -31.34 4.10
C LEU A 197 -23.81 -31.13 4.96
N SER A 198 -24.94 -30.93 4.28
CA SER A 198 -26.25 -30.77 4.91
C SER A 198 -26.78 -32.12 5.40
N TRP A 199 -27.20 -32.18 6.65
CA TRP A 199 -27.86 -33.34 7.25
C TRP A 199 -29.38 -33.16 7.36
N ARG A 200 -29.95 -32.18 6.66
CA ARG A 200 -31.40 -31.87 6.67
C ARG A 200 -32.28 -33.08 6.40
N HIS A 201 -31.88 -33.97 5.48
CA HIS A 201 -32.65 -35.18 5.13
C HIS A 201 -32.56 -36.28 6.19
N TYR A 202 -31.58 -36.22 7.09
CA TYR A 202 -31.35 -37.20 8.16
C TYR A 202 -31.69 -36.65 9.54
N ARG A 203 -32.45 -35.54 9.63
CA ARG A 203 -32.71 -34.82 10.88
C ARG A 203 -33.18 -35.74 12.01
N ASP A 204 -34.21 -36.54 11.77
CA ASP A 204 -34.80 -37.41 12.79
C ASP A 204 -33.80 -38.47 13.27
N THR A 205 -33.03 -39.05 12.33
CA THR A 205 -31.97 -40.01 12.63
C THR A 205 -30.86 -39.38 13.46
N ILE A 206 -30.35 -38.21 13.07
CA ILE A 206 -29.31 -37.48 13.81
C ILE A 206 -29.81 -37.11 15.21
N GLN A 207 -31.03 -36.60 15.34
CA GLN A 207 -31.63 -36.25 16.63
C GLN A 207 -31.79 -37.46 17.57
N SER A 208 -31.96 -38.66 17.02
CA SER A 208 -32.03 -39.90 17.79
C SER A 208 -30.67 -40.45 18.23
N GLN A 209 -29.61 -40.16 17.47
CA GLN A 209 -28.27 -40.74 17.70
C GLN A 209 -27.36 -39.86 18.53
N PHE A 210 -27.50 -38.54 18.43
CA PHE A 210 -26.65 -37.59 19.12
C PHE A 210 -27.36 -37.02 20.34
N THR A 211 -26.65 -37.01 21.47
CA THR A 211 -27.14 -36.40 22.71
C THR A 211 -26.57 -34.98 22.84
N GLY A 212 -27.39 -34.04 23.29
CA GLY A 212 -26.99 -32.64 23.46
C GLY A 212 -27.35 -31.73 22.28
N PRO A 213 -26.78 -30.52 22.22
CA PRO A 213 -27.07 -29.57 21.16
C PRO A 213 -26.52 -30.05 19.80
N LEU A 214 -27.24 -29.70 18.73
CA LEU A 214 -26.87 -30.01 17.36
C LEU A 214 -26.51 -28.72 16.59
N PRO A 215 -25.61 -28.79 15.60
CA PRO A 215 -25.30 -27.64 14.76
C PRO A 215 -26.47 -27.25 13.84
N ASN A 216 -26.29 -26.27 12.96
CA ASN A 216 -27.26 -25.98 11.90
C ASN A 216 -27.36 -27.18 10.93
N VAL A 217 -28.56 -27.50 10.46
CA VAL A 217 -28.79 -28.57 9.46
C VAL A 217 -28.00 -28.45 8.17
N ALA A 218 -27.50 -27.26 7.84
CA ALA A 218 -26.68 -27.02 6.66
C ALA A 218 -25.20 -27.42 6.83
N ASP A 219 -24.73 -27.75 8.04
CA ASP A 219 -23.32 -28.06 8.31
C ASP A 219 -23.18 -29.19 9.34
N SER A 220 -22.53 -30.29 8.94
CA SER A 220 -22.34 -31.48 9.78
C SER A 220 -20.97 -31.59 10.45
N GLN A 221 -20.03 -30.65 10.24
CA GLN A 221 -18.64 -30.77 10.73
C GLN A 221 -18.57 -31.05 12.24
N TRP A 222 -19.42 -30.39 13.04
CA TRP A 222 -19.47 -30.60 14.50
C TRP A 222 -20.05 -31.96 14.93
N LEU A 223 -20.86 -32.61 14.08
CA LEU A 223 -21.36 -33.96 14.36
C LEU A 223 -20.22 -34.98 14.30
N PHE A 224 -19.25 -34.81 13.41
CA PHE A 224 -18.04 -35.65 13.37
C PHE A 224 -17.15 -35.43 14.59
N ALA A 225 -16.97 -34.17 15.03
CA ALA A 225 -16.27 -33.87 16.28
C ALA A 225 -16.92 -34.59 17.47
N ARG A 226 -18.25 -34.56 17.55
CA ARG A 226 -19.01 -35.24 18.61
C ARG A 226 -18.92 -36.77 18.52
N ARG A 227 -19.04 -37.33 17.32
CA ARG A 227 -18.90 -38.77 17.05
C ARG A 227 -17.56 -39.30 17.56
N MET A 228 -16.48 -38.54 17.39
CA MET A 228 -15.17 -38.90 17.92
C MET A 228 -15.12 -38.80 19.45
N SER A 229 -15.63 -37.71 20.04
CA SER A 229 -15.57 -37.52 21.50
C SER A 229 -16.43 -38.52 22.30
N ASP A 230 -17.57 -38.97 21.74
CA ASP A 230 -18.45 -39.96 22.38
C ASP A 230 -17.74 -41.34 22.55
N LYS A 231 -16.71 -41.60 21.73
CA LYS A 231 -15.91 -42.83 21.77
C LYS A 231 -14.69 -42.76 22.68
N PHE A 232 -14.43 -41.65 23.35
CA PHE A 232 -13.30 -41.58 24.28
C PHE A 232 -13.47 -42.57 25.45
N TYR A 233 -12.34 -43.12 25.90
CA TYR A 233 -12.23 -43.74 27.21
C TYR A 233 -12.56 -42.73 28.31
N THR A 234 -12.93 -43.23 29.49
CA THR A 234 -13.17 -42.36 30.64
C THR A 234 -11.84 -41.71 31.08
N PRO A 235 -11.87 -40.54 31.76
CA PRO A 235 -10.64 -39.93 32.26
C PRO A 235 -9.86 -40.86 33.21
N ALA A 236 -10.57 -41.70 33.98
CA ALA A 236 -9.96 -42.68 34.89
C ALA A 236 -9.24 -43.80 34.14
N ASP A 237 -9.71 -44.15 32.94
CA ASP A 237 -9.07 -45.13 32.06
C ASP A 237 -8.04 -44.49 31.14
N GLY A 238 -7.57 -43.26 31.42
CA GLY A 238 -6.59 -42.57 30.59
C GLY A 238 -7.18 -41.83 29.39
N GLY A 239 -8.50 -41.70 29.26
CA GLY A 239 -9.15 -40.81 28.28
C GLY A 239 -8.79 -41.06 26.81
N GLY A 240 -9.15 -40.10 25.96
CA GLY A 240 -8.80 -40.09 24.54
C GLY A 240 -8.53 -38.67 24.03
N ARG A 241 -7.92 -38.58 22.84
CA ARG A 241 -7.70 -37.31 22.13
C ARG A 241 -8.24 -37.41 20.71
N ALA A 242 -8.84 -36.32 20.22
CA ALA A 242 -9.29 -36.23 18.83
C ALA A 242 -8.77 -34.95 18.20
N LEU A 243 -8.53 -34.98 16.88
CA LEU A 243 -8.29 -33.77 16.10
C LEU A 243 -9.32 -33.69 14.97
N VAL A 244 -10.04 -32.58 14.92
CA VAL A 244 -11.00 -32.30 13.85
C VAL A 244 -10.57 -31.05 13.09
N TYR A 245 -10.54 -31.15 11.75
CA TYR A 245 -10.40 -29.99 10.90
C TYR A 245 -11.74 -29.31 10.69
N LEU A 246 -11.78 -28.01 10.93
CA LEU A 246 -12.98 -27.20 10.83
C LEU A 246 -12.71 -25.95 9.99
N THR A 247 -13.71 -25.56 9.21
CA THR A 247 -13.70 -24.30 8.46
C THR A 247 -13.97 -23.10 9.38
N SER A 248 -13.61 -21.89 8.94
CA SER A 248 -13.95 -20.64 9.65
C SER A 248 -15.45 -20.53 9.94
N ASN A 249 -16.31 -20.98 9.03
CA ASN A 249 -17.76 -20.96 9.24
C ASN A 249 -18.18 -21.88 10.40
N ALA A 250 -17.61 -23.07 10.51
CA ALA A 250 -17.90 -23.96 11.63
C ALA A 250 -17.45 -23.38 12.98
N LEU A 251 -16.28 -22.72 13.05
CA LEU A 251 -15.80 -22.10 14.29
C LEU A 251 -16.60 -20.86 14.72
N LEU A 252 -17.08 -20.08 13.76
CA LEU A 252 -17.59 -18.73 14.01
C LEU A 252 -19.12 -18.61 13.91
N SER A 253 -19.79 -19.46 13.12
CA SER A 253 -21.23 -19.32 12.89
C SER A 253 -22.07 -19.55 14.14
N GLU A 254 -23.14 -18.78 14.30
CA GLU A 254 -24.09 -18.94 15.42
C GLU A 254 -24.75 -20.32 15.44
N GLY A 255 -24.90 -20.94 14.27
CA GLY A 255 -25.58 -22.23 14.12
C GLY A 255 -24.95 -23.37 14.90
N ALA A 256 -23.71 -23.24 15.37
CA ALA A 256 -23.03 -24.22 16.22
C ALA A 256 -22.60 -23.67 17.58
N ALA A 257 -23.14 -22.51 18.02
CA ALA A 257 -22.78 -21.88 19.29
C ALA A 257 -23.05 -22.79 20.50
N GLU A 258 -24.20 -23.44 20.55
CA GLU A 258 -24.53 -24.35 21.65
C GLU A 258 -23.65 -25.62 21.66
N VAL A 259 -23.24 -26.12 20.49
CA VAL A 259 -22.30 -27.25 20.41
C VAL A 259 -20.93 -26.87 20.97
N ARG A 260 -20.42 -25.69 20.58
CA ARG A 260 -19.15 -25.16 21.10
C ARG A 260 -19.21 -24.92 22.59
N ARG A 261 -20.32 -24.38 23.09
CA ARG A 261 -20.57 -24.22 24.52
C ARG A 261 -20.53 -25.58 25.24
N ASP A 262 -21.27 -26.57 24.76
CA ASP A 262 -21.34 -27.89 25.39
C ASP A 262 -19.96 -28.57 25.46
N LEU A 263 -19.14 -28.44 24.41
CA LEU A 263 -17.76 -28.95 24.43
C LEU A 263 -16.84 -28.20 25.41
N LEU A 264 -17.06 -26.89 25.62
CA LEU A 264 -16.35 -26.12 26.66
C LEU A 264 -16.84 -26.50 28.06
N ASP A 265 -18.16 -26.60 28.26
CA ASP A 265 -18.77 -26.94 29.55
C ASP A 265 -18.34 -28.36 30.01
N GLN A 266 -18.09 -29.28 29.07
CA GLN A 266 -17.49 -30.60 29.32
C GLN A 266 -15.95 -30.59 29.43
N ASP A 267 -15.32 -29.43 29.30
CA ASP A 267 -13.87 -29.19 29.28
C ASP A 267 -13.10 -30.06 28.28
N LEU A 268 -13.70 -30.36 27.12
CA LEU A 268 -13.08 -31.21 26.09
C LEU A 268 -12.14 -30.45 25.16
N VAL A 269 -12.37 -29.17 24.90
CA VAL A 269 -11.57 -28.40 23.91
C VAL A 269 -10.19 -28.07 24.49
N ASP A 270 -9.14 -28.76 24.08
CA ASP A 270 -7.77 -28.54 24.59
C ASP A 270 -7.02 -27.47 23.82
N THR A 271 -6.97 -27.59 22.49
CA THR A 271 -6.17 -26.71 21.64
C THR A 271 -6.90 -26.33 20.35
N ILE A 272 -6.81 -25.08 19.90
CA ILE A 272 -7.31 -24.60 18.60
C ILE A 272 -6.14 -24.01 17.82
N ILE A 273 -5.82 -24.60 16.68
CA ILE A 273 -4.67 -24.26 15.84
C ILE A 273 -5.18 -23.56 14.57
N ALA A 274 -4.84 -22.28 14.39
CA ALA A 274 -5.14 -21.52 13.18
C ALA A 274 -4.13 -21.85 12.07
N LEU A 275 -4.64 -22.21 10.89
CA LEU A 275 -3.84 -22.61 9.74
C LEU A 275 -4.00 -21.61 8.57
N PRO A 276 -3.02 -21.48 7.67
CA PRO A 276 -3.16 -20.63 6.50
C PRO A 276 -4.16 -21.20 5.48
N SER A 277 -4.61 -20.35 4.55
CA SER A 277 -5.38 -20.76 3.38
C SER A 277 -4.57 -21.62 2.42
N GLY A 278 -5.25 -22.42 1.58
CA GLY A 278 -4.62 -23.19 0.50
C GLY A 278 -3.88 -24.44 0.95
N LEU A 279 -4.25 -25.01 2.11
CA LEU A 279 -3.72 -26.30 2.56
C LEU A 279 -4.43 -27.50 1.93
N THR A 280 -5.60 -27.27 1.32
CA THR A 280 -6.37 -28.30 0.63
C THR A 280 -6.26 -28.14 -0.88
N PRO A 281 -6.20 -29.24 -1.65
CA PRO A 281 -5.93 -29.18 -3.08
C PRO A 281 -6.92 -28.33 -3.90
N HIS A 282 -8.20 -28.30 -3.50
CA HIS A 282 -9.30 -27.69 -4.27
C HIS A 282 -9.91 -26.44 -3.60
N SER A 283 -9.28 -25.91 -2.54
CA SER A 283 -9.86 -24.80 -1.79
C SER A 283 -8.82 -23.93 -1.12
N SER A 284 -9.06 -22.62 -1.19
CA SER A 284 -8.33 -21.59 -0.44
C SER A 284 -9.01 -21.24 0.89
N VAL A 285 -10.06 -21.97 1.29
CA VAL A 285 -10.72 -21.75 2.58
C VAL A 285 -9.71 -22.01 3.72
N PRO A 286 -9.51 -21.05 4.64
CA PRO A 286 -8.71 -21.26 5.84
C PRO A 286 -9.32 -22.34 6.73
N LEU A 287 -8.46 -23.17 7.32
CA LEU A 287 -8.84 -24.23 8.24
C LEU A 287 -8.33 -23.98 9.65
N PHE A 288 -8.95 -24.66 10.60
CA PHE A 288 -8.51 -24.75 11.98
C PHE A 288 -8.43 -26.22 12.37
N ALA A 289 -7.35 -26.62 13.04
CA ALA A 289 -7.26 -27.93 13.67
C ALA A 289 -7.63 -27.77 15.14
N MET A 290 -8.69 -28.44 15.57
CA MET A 290 -9.13 -28.41 16.96
C MET A 290 -8.83 -29.76 17.62
N VAL A 291 -8.08 -29.72 18.71
CA VAL A 291 -7.76 -30.87 19.55
C VAL A 291 -8.76 -30.95 20.70
N LEU A 292 -9.43 -32.09 20.83
CA LEU A 292 -10.24 -32.48 21.97
C LEU A 292 -9.44 -33.44 22.86
N ASP A 293 -9.58 -33.32 24.18
CA ASP A 293 -8.95 -34.19 25.17
C ASP A 293 -9.90 -34.43 26.34
N SER A 294 -10.27 -35.69 26.61
CA SER A 294 -11.16 -36.03 27.73
C SER A 294 -10.44 -36.16 29.08
N ALA A 295 -9.11 -36.15 29.11
CA ALA A 295 -8.31 -36.29 30.32
C ALA A 295 -7.21 -35.21 30.36
N LYS A 296 -7.64 -33.95 30.25
CA LYS A 296 -6.75 -32.79 30.36
C LYS A 296 -5.93 -32.84 31.66
N VAL A 297 -4.64 -32.55 31.54
CA VAL A 297 -3.76 -32.34 32.69
C VAL A 297 -4.26 -31.17 33.54
N THR A 298 -3.99 -31.21 34.84
CA THR A 298 -4.54 -30.27 35.84
C THR A 298 -4.36 -28.81 35.44
N GLU A 299 -3.21 -28.47 34.88
CA GLU A 299 -2.87 -27.11 34.50
C GLU A 299 -3.76 -26.59 33.34
N ARG A 300 -4.27 -27.50 32.48
CA ARG A 300 -5.08 -27.20 31.29
C ARG A 300 -6.58 -27.15 31.56
N GLN A 301 -7.02 -27.57 32.75
CA GLN A 301 -8.44 -27.64 33.09
C GLN A 301 -9.09 -26.25 33.10
N GLY A 302 -10.28 -26.13 32.51
CA GLY A 302 -10.97 -24.84 32.35
C GLY A 302 -10.27 -23.86 31.40
N ARG A 303 -9.28 -24.32 30.63
CA ARG A 303 -8.50 -23.51 29.70
C ARG A 303 -8.41 -24.15 28.32
N VAL A 304 -8.10 -23.31 27.34
CA VAL A 304 -7.87 -23.70 25.95
C VAL A 304 -6.59 -23.02 25.46
N GLN A 305 -5.75 -23.77 24.75
CA GLN A 305 -4.60 -23.21 24.07
C GLN A 305 -4.94 -22.81 22.65
N LEU A 306 -4.63 -21.58 22.29
CA LEU A 306 -4.67 -21.08 20.94
C LEU A 306 -3.27 -21.16 20.36
N VAL A 307 -3.16 -21.65 19.12
CA VAL A 307 -1.88 -21.70 18.38
C VAL A 307 -2.06 -21.07 17.01
N ASP A 308 -1.15 -20.20 16.58
CA ASP A 308 -1.17 -19.57 15.25
C ASP A 308 0.00 -20.05 14.39
N LEU A 309 -0.30 -20.94 13.42
CA LEU A 309 0.69 -21.46 12.47
C LEU A 309 0.64 -20.77 11.11
N ARG A 310 -0.19 -19.74 10.90
CA ARG A 310 -0.38 -19.12 9.58
C ARG A 310 0.93 -18.64 8.94
N ALA A 311 1.85 -18.14 9.75
CA ALA A 311 3.17 -17.65 9.31
C ALA A 311 4.24 -18.75 9.17
N GLN A 312 3.93 -20.02 9.48
CA GLN A 312 4.91 -21.12 9.58
C GLN A 312 4.93 -22.05 8.36
N PHE A 313 4.13 -21.75 7.32
CA PHE A 313 4.07 -22.52 6.08
C PHE A 313 4.82 -21.81 4.96
N THR A 314 5.54 -22.57 4.14
CA THR A 314 6.21 -22.07 2.95
C THR A 314 5.43 -22.47 1.70
N SER A 315 5.34 -21.56 0.72
CA SER A 315 4.76 -21.85 -0.58
C SER A 315 5.85 -22.36 -1.53
N SER A 316 5.61 -23.48 -2.20
CA SER A 316 6.40 -23.82 -3.39
C SER A 316 5.91 -22.99 -4.59
N ARG A 317 6.82 -22.63 -5.50
CA ARG A 317 6.48 -21.85 -6.70
C ARG A 317 5.71 -22.73 -7.69
N GLY A 318 4.43 -22.43 -7.97
CA GLY A 318 3.73 -22.98 -9.14
C GLY A 318 2.25 -23.34 -8.97
N THR A 319 1.77 -23.69 -7.78
CA THR A 319 0.35 -24.01 -7.53
C THR A 319 -0.06 -23.64 -6.09
N SER A 320 -1.26 -23.11 -5.91
CA SER A 320 -1.80 -22.66 -4.61
C SER A 320 -2.05 -23.79 -3.60
N SER A 321 -1.95 -25.05 -4.03
CA SER A 321 -2.17 -26.27 -3.25
C SER A 321 -0.90 -26.88 -2.63
N ALA A 322 0.26 -26.24 -2.81
CA ALA A 322 1.56 -26.81 -2.42
C ALA A 322 2.25 -26.00 -1.32
N ARG A 323 1.50 -25.69 -0.25
CA ARG A 323 2.06 -25.21 1.02
C ARG A 323 2.55 -26.39 1.85
N SER A 324 3.74 -26.27 2.44
CA SER A 324 4.30 -27.29 3.32
C SER A 324 4.64 -26.71 4.69
N LEU A 325 4.52 -27.57 5.71
CA LEU A 325 5.01 -27.28 7.06
C LEU A 325 6.43 -27.83 7.17
N SER A 326 7.40 -26.98 7.47
CA SER A 326 8.79 -27.42 7.63
C SER A 326 8.97 -28.27 8.91
N PRO A 327 9.98 -29.15 8.99
CA PRO A 327 10.29 -29.88 10.22
C PRO A 327 10.52 -28.96 11.44
N ALA A 328 11.13 -27.79 11.22
CA ALA A 328 11.33 -26.79 12.27
C ALA A 328 10.00 -26.19 12.77
N ALA A 329 9.04 -25.96 11.87
CA ALA A 329 7.71 -25.49 12.24
C ALA A 329 6.89 -26.56 12.96
N ALA A 330 7.04 -27.83 12.59
CA ALA A 330 6.44 -28.95 13.32
C ALA A 330 7.04 -29.07 14.73
N GLU A 331 8.35 -28.92 14.90
CA GLU A 331 8.99 -28.89 16.21
C GLU A 331 8.53 -27.68 17.04
N LEU A 332 8.36 -26.52 16.42
CA LEU A 332 7.81 -25.34 17.08
C LEU A 332 6.38 -25.59 17.60
N LEU A 333 5.52 -26.24 16.80
CA LEU A 333 4.18 -26.66 17.24
C LEU A 333 4.25 -27.62 18.42
N ARG A 334 5.09 -28.66 18.33
CA ARG A 334 5.30 -29.65 19.40
C ARG A 334 5.74 -28.99 20.70
N SER A 335 6.77 -28.16 20.63
CA SER A 335 7.29 -27.39 21.76
C SER A 335 6.24 -26.44 22.35
N ALA A 336 5.43 -25.80 21.50
CA ALA A 336 4.36 -24.91 21.95
C ALA A 336 3.23 -25.67 22.68
N MET A 337 2.89 -26.87 22.23
CA MET A 337 1.85 -27.71 22.84
C MET A 337 2.32 -28.46 24.08
N ALA A 338 3.63 -28.69 24.22
CA ALA A 338 4.22 -29.32 25.41
C ALA A 338 4.16 -28.44 26.67
N THR A 339 3.81 -27.15 26.55
CA THR A 339 3.74 -26.22 27.68
C THR A 339 2.51 -25.33 27.61
N GLU A 340 2.11 -24.74 28.72
CA GLU A 340 1.03 -23.75 28.76
C GLU A 340 1.51 -22.32 28.61
N ARG A 341 2.82 -22.11 28.54
CA ARG A 341 3.41 -20.78 28.56
C ARG A 341 3.08 -20.06 27.26
N ASN A 342 2.69 -18.80 27.40
CA ASN A 342 2.53 -17.93 26.24
C ASN A 342 3.87 -17.80 25.51
N GLY A 343 3.85 -17.97 24.19
CA GLY A 343 5.03 -17.94 23.34
C GLY A 343 4.77 -17.22 22.01
N PRO A 344 5.71 -17.23 21.06
CA PRO A 344 5.55 -16.51 19.80
C PRO A 344 4.28 -16.90 19.02
N ILE A 345 3.93 -18.19 19.04
CA ILE A 345 2.79 -18.75 18.31
C ILE A 345 1.70 -19.33 19.22
N SER A 346 1.83 -19.24 20.55
CA SER A 346 0.90 -19.91 21.49
C SER A 346 0.37 -18.97 22.58
N ARG A 347 -0.92 -19.06 22.88
CA ARG A 347 -1.62 -18.33 23.94
C ARG A 347 -2.55 -19.27 24.67
N THR A 348 -2.41 -19.40 25.99
CA THR A 348 -3.37 -20.14 26.81
C THR A 348 -4.39 -19.17 27.38
N VAL A 349 -5.68 -19.43 27.15
CA VAL A 349 -6.80 -18.58 27.59
C VAL A 349 -7.79 -19.37 28.42
N ASP A 350 -8.49 -18.68 29.33
CA ASP A 350 -9.63 -19.24 30.06
C ASP A 350 -10.79 -19.52 29.09
N GLN A 351 -11.61 -20.54 29.34
CA GLN A 351 -12.76 -20.85 28.48
C GLN A 351 -13.75 -19.67 28.33
N SER A 352 -13.84 -18.79 29.33
CA SER A 352 -14.65 -17.56 29.24
C SER A 352 -14.23 -16.63 28.10
N HIS A 353 -12.99 -16.77 27.59
CA HIS A 353 -12.51 -16.06 26.41
C HIS A 353 -13.36 -16.28 25.17
N PHE A 354 -14.02 -17.43 25.03
CA PHE A 354 -14.85 -17.76 23.85
C PHE A 354 -16.29 -17.32 23.99
N ARG A 355 -16.71 -16.92 25.19
CA ARG A 355 -18.02 -16.33 25.40
C ARG A 355 -18.02 -14.93 24.77
N ARG A 356 -19.05 -14.66 23.97
CA ARG A 356 -19.32 -13.38 23.34
C ARG A 356 -20.71 -12.93 23.76
N ARG A 357 -20.79 -11.77 24.39
CA ARG A 357 -22.06 -11.09 24.65
C ARG A 357 -22.38 -10.20 23.47
N ARG A 358 -23.55 -10.39 22.88
CA ARG A 358 -24.02 -9.52 21.81
C ARG A 358 -24.69 -8.29 22.38
N TYR A 359 -24.34 -7.14 21.81
CA TYR A 359 -24.95 -5.86 22.06
C TYR A 359 -25.40 -5.25 20.73
N THR A 360 -26.49 -4.49 20.77
CA THR A 360 -26.89 -3.63 19.66
C THR A 360 -26.35 -2.24 19.95
N ALA A 361 -25.35 -1.81 19.19
CA ALA A 361 -24.87 -0.43 19.19
C ALA A 361 -25.80 0.42 18.33
N ARG A 362 -26.09 1.65 18.77
CA ARG A 362 -26.93 2.60 18.04
C ARG A 362 -26.33 3.99 18.08
N ARG A 363 -26.42 4.65 16.94
CA ARG A 363 -26.17 6.08 16.77
C ARG A 363 -27.43 6.77 16.28
N ALA A 364 -27.92 7.72 17.07
CA ALA A 364 -29.05 8.56 16.69
C ALA A 364 -28.56 9.77 15.88
N ALA A 365 -29.25 10.07 14.77
CA ALA A 365 -29.17 11.32 14.02
C ALA A 365 -30.55 12.01 14.05
N GLN A 366 -30.65 13.26 13.57
CA GLN A 366 -31.89 14.04 13.62
C GLN A 366 -33.10 13.33 12.98
N ASP A 367 -32.90 12.69 11.82
CA ASP A 367 -33.98 12.07 11.03
C ASP A 367 -33.80 10.55 10.77
N SER A 368 -32.74 9.94 11.29
CA SER A 368 -32.44 8.51 11.11
C SER A 368 -31.58 7.94 12.24
N SER A 369 -31.47 6.62 12.32
CA SER A 369 -30.54 5.94 13.23
C SER A 369 -29.78 4.83 12.51
N ALA A 370 -28.47 4.76 12.74
CA ALA A 370 -27.66 3.61 12.35
C ALA A 370 -27.52 2.67 13.56
N SER A 371 -27.71 1.37 13.35
CA SER A 371 -27.55 0.36 14.40
C SER A 371 -26.82 -0.87 13.88
N TRP A 372 -25.99 -1.47 14.72
CA TRP A 372 -25.25 -2.67 14.36
C TRP A 372 -25.00 -3.58 15.57
N SER A 373 -24.80 -4.85 15.28
CA SER A 373 -24.45 -5.85 16.28
C SER A 373 -22.97 -5.78 16.59
N VAL A 374 -22.65 -5.86 17.88
CA VAL A 374 -21.30 -5.87 18.39
C VAL A 374 -21.15 -7.03 19.37
N GLU A 375 -20.05 -7.77 19.25
CA GLU A 375 -19.76 -8.89 20.12
C GLU A 375 -18.58 -8.56 21.04
N ILE A 376 -18.85 -8.60 22.35
CA ILE A 376 -17.86 -8.28 23.39
C ILE A 376 -17.49 -9.57 24.11
N PRO A 377 -16.21 -9.83 24.41
CA PRO A 377 -15.82 -10.95 25.26
C PRO A 377 -16.62 -10.97 26.58
N GLY A 378 -17.11 -12.14 26.97
CA GLY A 378 -18.05 -12.27 28.08
C GLY A 378 -17.46 -11.92 29.46
N ASP A 379 -16.14 -11.91 29.55
CA ASP A 379 -15.32 -11.53 30.70
C ASP A 379 -14.96 -10.03 30.74
N VAL A 380 -15.31 -9.26 29.71
CA VAL A 380 -15.01 -7.83 29.61
C VAL A 380 -16.23 -6.98 30.00
N ASN A 381 -15.99 -5.91 30.77
CA ASN A 381 -17.01 -4.92 31.09
C ASN A 381 -17.44 -4.16 29.82
N ALA A 382 -18.74 -4.22 29.49
CA ALA A 382 -19.26 -3.63 28.26
C ALA A 382 -19.11 -2.11 28.20
N GLU A 383 -19.34 -1.39 29.30
CA GLU A 383 -19.23 0.06 29.36
C GLU A 383 -17.79 0.52 29.05
N VAL A 384 -16.80 -0.07 29.73
CA VAL A 384 -15.37 0.18 29.48
C VAL A 384 -15.00 -0.16 28.03
N TRP A 385 -15.54 -1.25 27.49
CA TRP A 385 -15.25 -1.67 26.11
C TRP A 385 -15.85 -0.72 25.07
N PHE A 386 -17.10 -0.28 25.26
CA PHE A 386 -17.77 0.67 24.37
C PHE A 386 -17.07 2.04 24.38
N GLU A 387 -16.72 2.57 25.57
CA GLU A 387 -15.95 3.81 25.70
C GLU A 387 -14.59 3.71 25.01
N ALA A 388 -13.89 2.58 25.22
CA ALA A 388 -12.60 2.34 24.60
C ALA A 388 -12.73 2.21 23.08
N ARG A 389 -13.79 1.58 22.54
CA ARG A 389 -13.95 1.35 21.09
C ARG A 389 -14.44 2.58 20.33
N TYR A 390 -15.34 3.36 20.93
CA TYR A 390 -16.00 4.51 20.29
C TYR A 390 -15.81 5.82 21.09
N PRO A 391 -14.56 6.21 21.37
CA PRO A 391 -14.28 7.34 22.25
C PRO A 391 -14.82 8.65 21.64
N GLY A 392 -15.43 9.49 22.48
CA GLY A 392 -15.93 10.80 22.07
C GLY A 392 -17.11 10.76 21.10
N THR A 393 -17.79 9.61 20.97
CA THR A 393 -18.97 9.46 20.10
C THR A 393 -20.22 9.16 20.92
N ALA A 394 -21.38 9.64 20.45
CA ALA A 394 -22.67 9.44 21.10
C ALA A 394 -23.29 8.06 20.78
N ILE A 395 -22.53 6.99 21.01
CA ILE A 395 -23.02 5.62 20.83
C ILE A 395 -23.77 5.16 22.07
N THR A 396 -25.00 4.72 21.87
CA THR A 396 -25.81 4.03 22.87
C THR A 396 -25.81 2.54 22.58
N TRP A 397 -26.04 1.71 23.60
CA TRP A 397 -26.03 0.26 23.43
C TRP A 397 -27.03 -0.43 24.34
N GLU A 398 -27.52 -1.58 23.89
CA GLU A 398 -28.37 -2.47 24.68
C GLU A 398 -27.87 -3.92 24.55
N SER A 399 -27.99 -4.70 25.62
CA SER A 399 -27.65 -6.13 25.57
C SER A 399 -28.73 -6.90 24.83
N ALA A 400 -28.33 -7.74 23.88
CA ALA A 400 -29.26 -8.58 23.11
C ALA A 400 -29.70 -9.86 23.86
N GLN A 401 -29.36 -10.01 25.16
CA GLN A 401 -29.73 -11.13 26.04
C GLN A 401 -29.37 -12.54 25.55
N ARG A 402 -28.51 -12.68 24.53
CA ARG A 402 -27.97 -13.96 24.07
C ARG A 402 -26.45 -13.94 24.08
N ASP A 403 -25.87 -14.91 24.75
CA ASP A 403 -24.47 -15.23 24.60
C ASP A 403 -24.29 -16.05 23.33
N ALA A 404 -23.28 -15.69 22.53
CA ALA A 404 -22.71 -16.54 21.50
C ALA A 404 -21.41 -17.13 22.04
N TYR A 405 -21.06 -18.32 21.57
CA TYR A 405 -19.76 -18.93 21.85
C TYR A 405 -19.02 -19.00 20.54
N VAL A 406 -17.90 -18.30 20.41
CA VAL A 406 -17.18 -18.13 19.14
C VAL A 406 -15.71 -18.49 19.38
N PHE A 407 -15.19 -19.44 18.60
CA PHE A 407 -13.78 -19.86 18.68
C PHE A 407 -12.89 -18.93 17.83
N GLU A 408 -12.93 -17.64 18.13
CA GLU A 408 -12.06 -16.64 17.50
C GLU A 408 -10.65 -16.75 18.10
N THR A 409 -9.63 -16.90 17.26
CA THR A 409 -8.26 -17.17 17.70
C THR A 409 -7.31 -15.98 17.54
N THR A 410 -7.60 -15.03 16.66
CA THR A 410 -6.67 -13.95 16.28
C THR A 410 -6.58 -12.87 17.36
N ALA A 411 -7.65 -12.60 18.11
CA ALA A 411 -7.65 -11.57 19.15
C ALA A 411 -6.58 -11.83 20.23
N ALA A 412 -6.29 -13.10 20.51
CA ALA A 412 -5.30 -13.51 21.52
C ALA A 412 -3.85 -13.19 21.15
N PHE A 413 -3.53 -13.08 19.84
CA PHE A 413 -2.16 -12.89 19.36
C PHE A 413 -1.75 -11.44 19.11
N GLY A 414 -2.66 -10.49 19.31
CA GLY A 414 -2.46 -9.10 18.85
C GLY A 414 -3.07 -8.92 17.47
N SER A 415 -4.16 -8.16 17.38
CA SER A 415 -4.77 -7.86 16.07
C SER A 415 -3.89 -6.84 15.33
N ALA A 416 -3.69 -7.01 14.03
CA ALA A 416 -3.11 -5.99 13.16
C ALA A 416 -3.86 -4.63 13.28
N GLN A 417 -5.11 -4.67 13.74
CA GLN A 417 -5.92 -3.52 14.09
C GLN A 417 -5.31 -2.68 15.23
N ARG A 418 -4.71 -3.32 16.25
CA ARG A 418 -3.98 -2.61 17.32
C ARG A 418 -2.75 -1.86 16.79
N ASN A 419 -2.15 -2.32 15.70
CA ASN A 419 -1.05 -1.59 15.05
C ASN A 419 -1.55 -0.26 14.45
N VAL A 420 -2.65 -0.31 13.70
CA VAL A 420 -3.29 0.90 13.15
C VAL A 420 -3.68 1.88 14.26
N GLU A 421 -4.34 1.39 15.32
CA GLU A 421 -4.73 2.21 16.47
C GLU A 421 -3.52 2.83 17.19
N SER A 422 -2.44 2.07 17.37
CA SER A 422 -1.19 2.54 17.98
C SER A 422 -0.53 3.62 17.13
N ARG A 423 -0.42 3.41 15.80
CA ARG A 423 0.18 4.39 14.87
C ARG A 423 -0.61 5.69 14.81
N LEU A 424 -1.95 5.62 14.82
CA LEU A 424 -2.80 6.82 14.91
C LEU A 424 -2.59 7.57 16.23
N SER A 425 -2.53 6.84 17.34
CA SER A 425 -2.31 7.44 18.67
C SER A 425 -0.93 8.08 18.78
N GLN A 426 0.12 7.44 18.26
CA GLN A 426 1.48 7.99 18.19
C GLN A 426 1.55 9.27 17.34
N ALA A 427 0.75 9.33 16.27
CA ALA A 427 0.58 10.52 15.44
C ALA A 427 -0.33 11.60 16.07
N GLY A 428 -0.84 11.39 17.29
CA GLY A 428 -1.67 12.35 18.02
C GLY A 428 -3.12 12.44 17.57
N TRP A 429 -3.59 11.51 16.74
CA TRP A 429 -4.99 11.45 16.31
C TRP A 429 -5.86 10.77 17.35
N GLN A 430 -7.07 11.32 17.57
CA GLN A 430 -8.15 10.54 18.17
C GLN A 430 -8.65 9.52 17.13
N ARG A 431 -9.22 8.41 17.59
CA ARG A 431 -9.61 7.29 16.72
C ARG A 431 -10.92 6.66 17.16
N THR A 432 -11.73 6.27 16.19
CA THR A 432 -12.99 5.54 16.42
C THR A 432 -13.20 4.51 15.30
N ARG A 433 -14.41 3.93 15.22
CA ARG A 433 -14.82 3.05 14.12
C ARG A 433 -15.62 3.82 13.08
N LEU A 434 -15.49 3.46 11.81
CA LEU A 434 -16.26 4.12 10.75
C LEU A 434 -17.78 3.96 10.95
N SER A 435 -18.22 2.84 11.52
CA SER A 435 -19.62 2.63 11.96
C SER A 435 -20.12 3.74 12.91
N ALA A 436 -19.27 4.23 13.82
CA ALA A 436 -19.61 5.27 14.78
C ALA A 436 -19.72 6.66 14.15
N LEU A 437 -19.36 6.80 12.88
CA LEU A 437 -19.56 8.03 12.11
C LEU A 437 -20.84 8.00 11.26
N LEU A 438 -21.55 6.88 11.18
CA LEU A 438 -22.76 6.77 10.35
C LEU A 438 -23.90 7.66 10.87
N LEU A 439 -24.60 8.31 9.94
CA LEU A 439 -25.85 9.03 10.19
C LEU A 439 -27.09 8.28 9.68
N SER A 440 -26.91 7.44 8.66
CA SER A 440 -27.99 6.63 8.07
C SER A 440 -27.54 5.18 7.84
N PRO A 441 -28.48 4.25 7.62
CA PRO A 441 -28.16 2.93 7.09
C PRO A 441 -27.38 3.02 5.76
N ILE A 442 -26.50 2.05 5.54
CA ILE A 442 -25.68 1.92 4.33
C ILE A 442 -26.57 1.59 3.12
N LYS A 443 -26.21 2.11 1.95
CA LYS A 443 -26.79 1.73 0.66
C LYS A 443 -25.67 1.32 -0.31
N PRO A 444 -25.74 0.13 -0.95
CA PRO A 444 -24.86 -0.17 -2.06
C PRO A 444 -25.28 0.64 -3.30
N VAL A 445 -24.30 1.15 -4.04
CA VAL A 445 -24.52 1.92 -5.28
C VAL A 445 -23.87 1.16 -6.42
N ALA A 446 -24.66 0.86 -7.46
CA ALA A 446 -24.21 0.09 -8.63
C ALA A 446 -23.56 0.96 -9.73
N ASP A 447 -23.55 2.28 -9.58
CA ASP A 447 -23.02 3.22 -10.57
C ASP A 447 -21.56 3.60 -10.28
N GLN A 448 -20.65 3.13 -11.12
CA GLN A 448 -19.20 3.37 -11.02
C GLN A 448 -18.78 4.83 -11.31
N ASN A 449 -19.68 5.62 -11.89
CA ASN A 449 -19.47 7.04 -12.18
C ASN A 449 -20.11 7.96 -11.11
N TYR A 450 -20.68 7.39 -10.04
CA TYR A 450 -21.25 8.17 -8.96
C TYR A 450 -20.15 8.97 -8.24
N LEU A 451 -20.35 10.28 -8.16
CA LEU A 451 -19.51 11.19 -7.39
C LEU A 451 -20.21 11.50 -6.06
N PRO A 452 -19.59 11.20 -4.90
CA PRO A 452 -20.17 11.49 -3.61
C PRO A 452 -20.36 13.00 -3.42
N VAL A 453 -21.51 13.40 -2.86
CA VAL A 453 -21.83 14.81 -2.60
C VAL A 453 -22.03 15.03 -1.11
N GLY A 454 -21.37 16.05 -0.56
CA GLY A 454 -21.56 16.46 0.84
C GLY A 454 -20.99 15.45 1.84
N ALA A 455 -21.85 14.79 2.63
CA ALA A 455 -21.48 13.92 3.74
C ALA A 455 -21.21 12.45 3.35
N GLU A 456 -21.06 12.18 2.05
CA GLU A 456 -20.96 10.81 1.52
C GLU A 456 -19.51 10.34 1.37
N LEU A 457 -19.29 9.05 1.68
CA LEU A 457 -17.98 8.40 1.65
C LEU A 457 -18.04 7.11 0.82
N ILE A 458 -17.07 6.92 -0.09
CA ILE A 458 -16.85 5.65 -0.80
C ILE A 458 -15.79 4.84 -0.05
N VAL A 459 -16.15 3.63 0.40
CA VAL A 459 -15.27 2.79 1.23
C VAL A 459 -14.53 1.72 0.41
N HIS A 460 -14.97 1.43 -0.82
CA HIS A 460 -14.60 0.20 -1.53
C HIS A 460 -13.55 0.34 -2.68
N ARG A 461 -13.17 1.54 -3.12
CA ARG A 461 -12.29 1.70 -4.29
C ARG A 461 -10.82 1.39 -3.95
N ASP A 462 -10.35 0.17 -4.26
CA ASP A 462 -8.93 -0.20 -4.29
C ASP A 462 -8.47 -0.23 -5.76
N ASP A 463 -7.49 0.59 -6.14
CA ASP A 463 -7.04 0.72 -7.54
C ASP A 463 -6.14 -0.46 -8.01
N ASP A 464 -5.69 -1.33 -7.08
CA ASP A 464 -4.67 -2.37 -7.34
C ASP A 464 -5.24 -3.80 -7.54
N GLU A 465 -6.52 -4.05 -7.24
CA GLU A 465 -7.20 -5.32 -7.53
C GLU A 465 -8.30 -5.07 -8.56
N ALA A 466 -8.01 -5.31 -9.85
CA ALA A 466 -9.05 -5.39 -10.87
C ALA A 466 -9.99 -6.56 -10.52
N LEU A 467 -11.11 -6.25 -9.87
CA LEU A 467 -12.20 -7.19 -9.64
C LEU A 467 -12.95 -7.33 -10.96
N GLY A 468 -12.89 -8.51 -11.58
CA GLY A 468 -13.73 -8.78 -12.74
C GLY A 468 -15.20 -8.85 -12.35
N GLY A 469 -16.02 -7.96 -12.90
CA GLY A 469 -17.50 -8.01 -12.87
C GLY A 469 -18.15 -6.92 -12.00
N GLU A 470 -19.11 -6.17 -12.58
CA GLU A 470 -20.03 -5.17 -11.97
C GLU A 470 -19.73 -4.77 -10.50
N ASP A 471 -18.67 -3.98 -10.28
CA ASP A 471 -18.28 -3.51 -8.95
C ASP A 471 -19.31 -2.52 -8.38
N ALA A 472 -20.01 -2.92 -7.31
CA ALA A 472 -20.81 -2.02 -6.50
C ALA A 472 -19.93 -1.29 -5.46
N ASP A 473 -20.08 0.02 -5.35
CA ASP A 473 -19.38 0.79 -4.31
C ASP A 473 -20.18 0.79 -3.00
N LEU A 474 -19.46 0.81 -1.87
CA LEU A 474 -20.03 0.90 -0.53
C LEU A 474 -20.13 2.36 -0.10
N HIS A 475 -21.36 2.88 0.00
CA HIS A 475 -21.63 4.27 0.36
C HIS A 475 -22.07 4.41 1.81
N ALA A 476 -21.43 5.33 2.52
CA ALA A 476 -21.74 5.69 3.89
C ALA A 476 -22.00 7.19 4.00
N VAL A 477 -23.07 7.59 4.69
CA VAL A 477 -23.31 8.99 5.08
C VAL A 477 -22.74 9.18 6.48
N VAL A 478 -21.73 10.05 6.60
CA VAL A 478 -20.97 10.24 7.83
C VAL A 478 -21.23 11.59 8.50
N ASP A 479 -20.99 11.68 9.80
CA ASP A 479 -21.12 12.92 10.56
C ASP A 479 -19.89 13.82 10.39
N ALA A 480 -20.07 14.84 9.54
CA ALA A 480 -19.05 15.85 9.24
C ALA A 480 -18.58 16.64 10.47
N SER A 481 -19.34 16.66 11.58
CA SER A 481 -18.91 17.33 12.82
C SER A 481 -17.82 16.56 13.57
N LEU A 482 -17.74 15.24 13.39
CA LEU A 482 -16.71 14.40 14.00
C LEU A 482 -15.53 14.17 13.05
N ALA A 483 -15.81 13.98 11.77
CA ALA A 483 -14.78 13.91 10.75
C ALA A 483 -15.26 14.39 9.37
N ASN A 484 -14.45 15.24 8.75
CA ASN A 484 -14.70 15.76 7.41
C ASN A 484 -14.66 14.62 6.37
N PRO A 485 -15.65 14.52 5.46
CA PRO A 485 -15.73 13.47 4.45
C PRO A 485 -14.52 13.40 3.49
N ASP A 486 -14.03 14.55 3.00
CA ASP A 486 -12.87 14.61 2.10
C ASP A 486 -11.59 14.13 2.81
N PHE A 487 -11.42 14.54 4.07
CA PHE A 487 -10.36 14.04 4.93
C PHE A 487 -10.43 12.51 5.09
N LEU A 488 -11.61 11.94 5.35
CA LEU A 488 -11.79 10.49 5.50
C LEU A 488 -11.52 9.74 4.19
N ASN A 489 -11.95 10.27 3.05
CA ASN A 489 -11.69 9.68 1.74
C ASN A 489 -10.18 9.65 1.44
N ASN A 490 -9.47 10.75 1.71
CA ASN A 490 -8.02 10.81 1.59
C ASN A 490 -7.31 9.88 2.58
N TRP A 491 -7.81 9.79 3.81
CA TRP A 491 -7.28 8.86 4.79
C TRP A 491 -7.46 7.41 4.35
N LEU A 492 -8.63 7.01 3.84
CA LEU A 492 -8.90 5.63 3.38
C LEU A 492 -7.93 5.21 2.28
N ARG A 493 -7.48 6.17 1.46
CA ARG A 493 -6.49 5.98 0.39
C ARG A 493 -5.04 5.97 0.86
N SER A 494 -4.76 6.44 2.09
CA SER A 494 -3.42 6.41 2.69
C SER A 494 -2.97 4.98 3.03
N GLU A 495 -1.67 4.77 3.26
CA GLU A 495 -1.12 3.46 3.64
C GLU A 495 -1.82 2.87 4.88
N LEU A 496 -1.98 3.69 5.92
CA LEU A 496 -2.66 3.29 7.15
C LEU A 496 -4.16 3.04 6.96
N GLY A 497 -4.81 3.81 6.08
CA GLY A 497 -6.21 3.59 5.73
C GLY A 497 -6.44 2.28 5.00
N ARG A 498 -5.62 2.00 3.98
CA ARG A 498 -5.62 0.72 3.27
C ARG A 498 -5.29 -0.43 4.20
N GLU A 499 -4.34 -0.26 5.13
CA GLU A 499 -4.04 -1.27 6.16
C GLU A 499 -5.29 -1.52 7.03
N SER A 500 -5.97 -0.49 7.52
CA SER A 500 -7.19 -0.64 8.30
C SER A 500 -8.30 -1.38 7.54
N VAL A 501 -8.53 -1.04 6.27
CA VAL A 501 -9.56 -1.69 5.43
C VAL A 501 -9.17 -3.14 5.16
N ARG A 502 -7.90 -3.42 4.84
CA ARG A 502 -7.39 -4.78 4.62
C ARG A 502 -7.53 -5.66 5.86
N VAL A 503 -7.18 -5.11 7.03
CA VAL A 503 -7.37 -5.81 8.31
C VAL A 503 -8.83 -6.10 8.56
N ALA A 504 -9.73 -5.13 8.34
CA ALA A 504 -11.17 -5.34 8.43
C ALA A 504 -11.64 -6.47 7.49
N ARG A 505 -11.33 -6.38 6.19
CA ARG A 505 -11.68 -7.40 5.19
C ARG A 505 -11.16 -8.80 5.57
N SER A 506 -9.95 -8.90 6.12
CA SER A 506 -9.37 -10.18 6.54
C SER A 506 -10.18 -10.88 7.65
N GLN A 507 -10.90 -10.12 8.49
CA GLN A 507 -11.77 -10.67 9.53
C GLN A 507 -13.03 -11.31 8.94
N PHE A 508 -13.51 -10.83 7.78
CA PHE A 508 -14.72 -11.32 7.12
C PHE A 508 -14.43 -12.28 5.93
N GLY A 509 -13.17 -12.47 5.56
CA GLY A 509 -12.78 -13.35 4.44
C GLY A 509 -13.42 -12.93 3.12
N GLY A 510 -14.01 -13.87 2.38
CA GLY A 510 -14.77 -13.56 1.15
C GLY A 510 -16.22 -13.11 1.40
N GLN A 511 -16.71 -13.18 2.65
CA GLN A 511 -18.12 -12.91 2.96
C GLN A 511 -18.50 -11.45 2.74
N TRP A 512 -17.57 -10.51 2.98
CA TRP A 512 -17.85 -9.09 2.74
C TRP A 512 -18.16 -8.80 1.26
N ARG A 513 -17.55 -9.54 0.32
CA ARG A 513 -17.87 -9.44 -1.12
C ARG A 513 -19.30 -9.91 -1.39
N GLN A 514 -19.69 -11.03 -0.79
CA GLN A 514 -21.07 -11.51 -0.90
C GLN A 514 -22.06 -10.54 -0.25
N ALA A 515 -21.72 -9.92 0.87
CA ALA A 515 -22.54 -8.92 1.53
C ALA A 515 -22.77 -7.68 0.64
N LEU A 516 -21.74 -7.26 -0.08
CA LEU A 516 -21.79 -6.15 -1.03
C LEU A 516 -22.68 -6.51 -2.22
N VAL A 517 -22.41 -7.64 -2.88
CA VAL A 517 -23.16 -8.11 -4.07
C VAL A 517 -24.65 -8.37 -3.76
N HIS A 518 -24.95 -8.95 -2.59
CA HIS A 518 -26.32 -9.32 -2.23
C HIS A 518 -27.02 -8.26 -1.35
N ASN A 519 -26.45 -7.07 -1.20
CA ASN A 519 -26.98 -5.98 -0.38
C ASN A 519 -27.40 -6.44 1.04
N ARG A 520 -26.44 -6.92 1.83
CA ARG A 520 -26.66 -7.36 3.22
C ARG A 520 -26.19 -6.27 4.21
N PRO A 521 -27.05 -5.29 4.56
CA PRO A 521 -26.62 -4.10 5.30
C PRO A 521 -26.03 -4.42 6.69
N ALA A 522 -26.54 -5.44 7.40
CA ALA A 522 -25.99 -5.81 8.71
C ALA A 522 -24.52 -6.28 8.64
N GLU A 523 -24.18 -7.08 7.63
CA GLU A 523 -22.80 -7.55 7.39
C GLU A 523 -21.90 -6.40 6.93
N LEU A 524 -22.43 -5.48 6.11
CA LEU A 524 -21.71 -4.29 5.66
C LEU A 524 -21.42 -3.30 6.80
N VAL A 525 -22.35 -3.09 7.74
CA VAL A 525 -22.08 -2.23 8.91
C VAL A 525 -21.07 -2.90 9.86
N ALA A 526 -21.11 -4.24 10.00
CA ALA A 526 -20.08 -4.96 10.76
C ALA A 526 -18.68 -4.77 10.16
N LEU A 527 -18.56 -4.75 8.81
CA LEU A 527 -17.31 -4.40 8.13
C LEU A 527 -16.87 -2.97 8.46
N LEU A 528 -17.78 -1.99 8.39
CA LEU A 528 -17.46 -0.60 8.76
C LEU A 528 -17.05 -0.47 10.24
N ASP A 529 -17.62 -1.30 11.11
CA ASP A 529 -17.25 -1.34 12.53
C ASP A 529 -15.83 -1.86 12.76
N ALA A 530 -15.31 -2.67 11.85
CA ALA A 530 -13.92 -3.13 11.88
C ALA A 530 -12.92 -2.10 11.31
N ILE A 531 -13.37 -1.07 10.58
CA ILE A 531 -12.47 -0.03 10.04
C ILE A 531 -12.20 1.03 11.11
N VAL A 532 -10.93 1.21 11.49
CA VAL A 532 -10.46 2.24 12.41
C VAL A 532 -10.25 3.53 11.63
N VAL A 533 -10.82 4.65 12.07
CA VAL A 533 -10.64 5.95 11.39
C VAL A 533 -10.19 7.03 12.36
N PRO A 534 -9.36 8.00 11.92
CA PRO A 534 -9.02 9.17 12.72
C PRO A 534 -10.19 10.13 12.81
N VAL A 535 -10.33 10.77 13.97
CA VAL A 535 -11.28 11.84 14.26
C VAL A 535 -10.57 12.95 15.05
N GLY A 536 -11.24 14.10 15.24
CA GLY A 536 -10.73 15.18 16.10
C GLY A 536 -10.73 16.55 15.43
N ARG A 537 -9.68 17.35 15.65
CA ARG A 537 -9.61 18.80 15.33
C ARG A 537 -10.03 19.13 13.88
N PRO A 538 -11.22 19.75 13.65
CA PRO A 538 -11.74 20.00 12.30
C PRO A 538 -10.80 20.83 11.41
N GLU A 539 -10.13 21.83 12.00
CA GLU A 539 -9.16 22.67 11.28
C GLU A 539 -8.02 21.84 10.68
N LEU A 540 -7.45 20.92 11.47
CA LEU A 540 -6.37 20.06 11.01
C LEU A 540 -6.84 19.07 9.94
N GLN A 541 -8.07 18.56 10.06
CA GLN A 541 -8.63 17.67 9.04
C GLN A 541 -8.76 18.37 7.69
N LEU A 542 -9.24 19.63 7.67
CA LEU A 542 -9.31 20.45 6.46
C LEU A 542 -7.92 20.73 5.87
N THR A 543 -6.96 21.11 6.72
CA THR A 543 -5.57 21.34 6.28
C THR A 543 -4.96 20.08 5.66
N VAL A 544 -5.14 18.91 6.28
CA VAL A 544 -4.63 17.64 5.77
C VAL A 544 -5.36 17.23 4.49
N ALA A 545 -6.67 17.43 4.40
CA ALA A 545 -7.44 17.14 3.19
C ALA A 545 -6.96 17.99 2.01
N GLN A 546 -6.76 19.29 2.23
CA GLN A 546 -6.24 20.21 1.21
C GLN A 546 -4.82 19.81 0.79
N ALA A 547 -3.91 19.62 1.75
CA ALA A 547 -2.54 19.21 1.46
C ALA A 547 -2.47 17.87 0.72
N SER A 548 -3.33 16.92 1.08
CA SER A 548 -3.42 15.63 0.39
C SER A 548 -3.92 15.76 -1.04
N ALA A 549 -4.88 16.65 -1.30
CA ALA A 549 -5.36 16.97 -2.64
C ALA A 549 -4.25 17.63 -3.48
N ASP A 550 -3.48 18.54 -2.89
CA ASP A 550 -2.36 19.22 -3.55
C ASP A 550 -1.26 18.21 -3.94
N LEU A 551 -0.89 17.31 -3.01
CA LEU A 551 0.07 16.24 -3.25
C LEU A 551 -0.41 15.23 -4.30
N HIS A 552 -1.70 14.86 -4.29
CA HIS A 552 -2.27 13.99 -5.32
C HIS A 552 -2.21 14.63 -6.70
N ARG A 553 -2.49 15.94 -6.83
CA ARG A 553 -2.34 16.65 -8.11
C ARG A 553 -0.90 16.61 -8.59
N ALA A 554 0.07 16.86 -7.72
CA ALA A 554 1.49 16.75 -8.06
C ALA A 554 1.88 15.33 -8.50
N GLN A 555 1.38 14.29 -7.80
CA GLN A 555 1.60 12.90 -8.18
C GLN A 555 0.98 12.56 -9.54
N GLN A 556 -0.21 13.07 -9.84
CA GLN A 556 -0.86 12.88 -11.14
C GLN A 556 -0.05 13.55 -12.25
N THR A 557 0.39 14.79 -12.06
CA THR A 557 1.28 15.49 -13.00
C THR A 557 2.56 14.70 -13.26
N LEU A 558 3.15 14.09 -12.22
CA LEU A 558 4.33 13.23 -12.39
C LEU A 558 4.00 11.96 -13.18
N ARG A 559 2.88 11.29 -12.90
CA ARG A 559 2.45 10.10 -13.66
C ARG A 559 2.17 10.43 -15.12
N GLU A 560 1.53 11.57 -15.39
CA GLU A 560 1.29 12.09 -16.73
C GLU A 560 2.60 12.39 -17.45
N ALA A 561 3.58 13.02 -16.78
CA ALA A 561 4.91 13.24 -17.33
C ALA A 561 5.64 11.93 -17.65
N VAL A 562 5.54 10.92 -16.77
CA VAL A 562 6.10 9.58 -17.04
C VAL A 562 5.42 8.94 -18.24
N SER A 563 4.10 9.03 -18.36
CA SER A 563 3.37 8.56 -19.54
C SER A 563 3.79 9.33 -20.80
N GLU A 564 4.00 10.65 -20.67
CA GLU A 564 4.41 11.53 -21.76
C GLU A 564 5.79 11.13 -22.29
N LEU A 565 6.76 10.80 -21.42
CA LEU A 565 8.10 10.33 -21.78
C LEU A 565 8.08 9.14 -22.74
N TRP A 566 7.17 8.18 -22.51
CA TRP A 566 7.03 7.00 -23.37
C TRP A 566 6.32 7.31 -24.69
N SER A 567 5.44 8.32 -24.69
CA SER A 567 4.71 8.74 -25.89
C SER A 567 5.48 9.75 -26.78
N LYS A 568 6.41 10.53 -26.20
CA LYS A 568 7.18 11.61 -26.83
C LYS A 568 8.66 11.59 -26.40
N PRO A 569 9.43 10.55 -26.79
CA PRO A 569 10.81 10.37 -26.32
C PRO A 569 11.78 11.49 -26.77
N ASP A 570 11.46 12.19 -27.86
CA ASP A 570 12.19 13.36 -28.37
C ASP A 570 12.13 14.58 -27.44
N GLN A 571 11.12 14.66 -26.57
CA GLN A 571 10.93 15.76 -25.61
C GLN A 571 11.44 15.42 -24.19
N ALA A 572 12.18 14.33 -24.02
CA ALA A 572 12.57 13.82 -22.70
C ALA A 572 13.28 14.85 -21.81
N SER A 573 14.21 15.64 -22.37
CA SER A 573 14.91 16.70 -21.63
C SER A 573 13.96 17.80 -21.13
N MET A 574 12.97 18.17 -21.94
CA MET A 574 11.94 19.17 -21.60
C MET A 574 10.96 18.65 -20.54
N ILE A 575 10.61 17.35 -20.60
CA ILE A 575 9.69 16.76 -19.63
C ILE A 575 10.36 16.66 -18.25
N VAL A 576 11.65 16.30 -18.21
CA VAL A 576 12.42 16.20 -16.96
C VAL A 576 12.76 17.57 -16.37
N SER A 577 13.03 18.58 -17.20
CA SER A 577 13.37 19.93 -16.72
C SER A 577 12.26 20.57 -15.89
N ARG A 578 10.99 20.18 -16.11
CA ARG A 578 9.82 20.60 -15.29
C ARG A 578 9.98 20.28 -13.80
N PHE A 579 10.82 19.31 -13.45
CA PHE A 579 10.99 18.81 -12.08
C PHE A 579 12.43 18.96 -11.57
N ALA A 580 13.32 19.66 -12.28
CA ALA A 580 14.76 19.68 -12.02
C ALA A 580 15.17 20.22 -10.63
N ASN A 581 14.34 21.03 -9.97
CA ASN A 581 14.58 21.55 -8.62
C ASN A 581 13.44 21.25 -7.63
N LEU A 582 12.79 20.09 -7.77
CA LEU A 582 11.78 19.66 -6.81
C LEU A 582 12.39 19.57 -5.39
N GLY A 583 12.04 20.51 -4.50
CA GLY A 583 12.37 20.44 -3.06
C GLY A 583 13.42 21.41 -2.50
N ASP A 584 14.02 22.31 -3.28
CA ASP A 584 14.82 23.43 -2.72
C ASP A 584 14.03 24.74 -2.85
N GLU A 585 13.61 25.30 -1.71
CA GLU A 585 12.90 26.59 -1.59
C GLU A 585 13.72 27.65 -0.80
N SER A 586 14.99 27.38 -0.48
CA SER A 586 15.94 28.34 0.13
C SER A 586 16.56 29.41 -0.81
N LEU A 587 16.47 30.72 -0.49
CA LEU A 587 17.06 31.78 -1.34
C LEU A 587 18.54 31.53 -1.73
N THR A 588 19.29 30.82 -0.87
CA THR A 588 20.65 30.36 -1.14
C THR A 588 20.73 29.41 -2.34
N GLY A 589 19.85 28.41 -2.43
CA GLY A 589 19.77 27.53 -3.60
C GLY A 589 19.35 28.26 -4.88
N TRP A 590 18.50 29.29 -4.76
CA TRP A 590 18.09 30.11 -5.90
C TRP A 590 19.26 30.88 -6.51
N THR A 591 20.20 31.34 -5.67
CA THR A 591 21.40 32.07 -6.09
C THR A 591 22.21 31.35 -7.16
N GLU A 592 22.31 30.03 -7.10
CA GLU A 592 23.07 29.20 -8.07
C GLU A 592 22.37 29.08 -9.43
N THR A 593 21.10 29.46 -9.53
CA THR A 593 20.30 29.38 -10.75
C THR A 593 20.04 30.74 -11.40
N LEU A 594 20.35 31.82 -10.69
CA LEU A 594 20.09 33.17 -11.13
C LEU A 594 21.22 33.71 -12.02
N PRO A 595 20.91 34.59 -12.98
CA PRO A 595 21.92 35.35 -13.71
C PRO A 595 22.74 36.17 -12.73
N PHE A 596 24.05 36.27 -12.99
CA PHE A 596 25.02 36.91 -12.10
C PHE A 596 24.58 38.26 -11.49
N PRO A 597 23.92 39.18 -12.24
CA PRO A 597 23.54 40.48 -11.68
C PRO A 597 22.53 40.39 -10.53
N ILE A 598 21.67 39.38 -10.55
CA ILE A 598 20.69 39.12 -9.50
C ILE A 598 21.33 38.27 -8.40
N ALA A 599 22.05 37.22 -8.80
CA ALA A 599 22.73 36.31 -7.89
C ALA A 599 23.76 37.02 -7.00
N GLY A 600 24.53 37.97 -7.56
CA GLY A 600 25.51 38.77 -6.81
C GLY A 600 24.86 39.72 -5.79
N ALA A 601 23.71 40.31 -6.13
CA ALA A 601 22.94 41.14 -5.20
C ALA A 601 22.32 40.31 -4.07
N LEU A 602 21.78 39.13 -4.37
CA LEU A 602 21.22 38.19 -3.39
C LEU A 602 22.30 37.60 -2.48
N TRP A 603 23.45 37.22 -3.03
CA TRP A 603 24.61 36.82 -2.24
C TRP A 603 25.12 37.94 -1.32
N THR A 604 25.11 39.18 -1.82
CA THR A 604 25.47 40.34 -0.98
C THR A 604 24.50 40.51 0.19
N LEU A 605 23.21 40.21 0.02
CA LEU A 605 22.22 40.22 1.10
C LEU A 605 22.56 39.20 2.19
N GLU A 606 22.85 37.96 1.80
CA GLU A 606 23.18 36.88 2.73
C GLU A 606 24.44 37.19 3.56
N THR A 607 25.39 37.91 2.98
CA THR A 607 26.69 38.22 3.59
C THR A 607 26.71 39.48 4.46
N LYS A 608 25.63 40.30 4.49
CA LYS A 608 25.56 41.46 5.39
C LYS A 608 25.40 41.03 6.86
N ALA A 609 26.14 41.66 7.77
CA ALA A 609 26.18 41.29 9.18
C ALA A 609 25.04 41.88 10.03
N THR A 610 24.51 43.07 9.68
CA THR A 610 23.50 43.77 10.49
C THR A 610 22.13 43.77 9.81
N THR A 611 21.05 43.79 10.60
CA THR A 611 19.66 43.87 10.11
C THR A 611 19.44 45.09 9.21
N GLU A 612 19.99 46.25 9.57
CA GLU A 612 19.91 47.47 8.75
C GLU A 612 20.61 47.30 7.40
N ALA A 613 21.81 46.70 7.38
CA ALA A 613 22.53 46.43 6.14
C ALA A 613 21.80 45.40 5.27
N LYS A 614 21.21 44.37 5.89
CA LYS A 614 20.36 43.38 5.19
C LYS A 614 19.10 44.02 4.62
N HIS A 615 18.43 44.88 5.38
CA HIS A 615 17.23 45.59 4.93
C HIS A 615 17.52 46.42 3.68
N LYS A 616 18.56 47.27 3.74
CA LYS A 616 19.00 48.06 2.58
C LYS A 616 19.35 47.17 1.40
N GLN A 617 20.07 46.07 1.65
CA GLN A 617 20.50 45.17 0.60
C GLN A 617 19.35 44.38 -0.03
N ALA A 618 18.31 44.00 0.72
CA ALA A 618 17.15 43.30 0.18
C ALA A 618 16.36 44.17 -0.81
N ILE A 619 16.26 45.47 -0.55
CA ILE A 619 15.73 46.45 -1.52
C ILE A 619 16.60 46.49 -2.78
N LEU A 620 17.93 46.55 -2.63
CA LEU A 620 18.85 46.53 -3.78
C LEU A 620 18.75 45.22 -4.57
N THR A 621 18.49 44.08 -3.93
CA THR A 621 18.27 42.79 -4.61
C THR A 621 17.00 42.79 -5.45
N LEU A 622 15.89 43.32 -4.91
CA LEU A 622 14.63 43.46 -5.67
C LEU A 622 14.74 44.48 -6.81
N GLU A 623 15.52 45.56 -6.59
CA GLU A 623 15.84 46.53 -7.63
C GLU A 623 16.73 45.91 -8.72
N ALA A 624 17.74 45.12 -8.35
CA ALA A 624 18.59 44.37 -9.29
C ALA A 624 17.78 43.40 -10.14
N TYR A 625 16.86 42.64 -9.52
CA TYR A 625 15.94 41.76 -10.23
C TYR A 625 15.11 42.55 -11.25
N SER A 626 14.53 43.67 -10.83
CA SER A 626 13.69 44.52 -11.70
C SER A 626 14.47 45.16 -12.83
N ALA A 627 15.66 45.70 -12.55
CA ALA A 627 16.54 46.30 -13.54
C ALA A 627 17.02 45.26 -14.56
N TYR A 628 17.36 44.05 -14.11
CA TYR A 628 17.77 42.98 -15.00
C TYR A 628 16.62 42.48 -15.87
N LEU A 629 15.44 42.20 -15.30
CA LEU A 629 14.26 41.83 -16.08
C LEU A 629 13.91 42.92 -17.12
N ALA A 630 13.93 44.20 -16.73
CA ALA A 630 13.71 45.31 -17.65
C ALA A 630 14.76 45.35 -18.77
N THR A 631 16.03 45.06 -18.45
CA THR A 631 17.11 44.95 -19.44
C THR A 631 16.80 43.88 -20.48
N VAL A 632 16.39 42.68 -20.05
CA VAL A 632 16.01 41.58 -20.96
C VAL A 632 14.83 41.96 -21.85
N LEU A 633 13.78 42.52 -21.27
CA LEU A 633 12.56 42.89 -22.00
C LEU A 633 12.80 44.04 -22.99
N LEU A 634 13.60 45.05 -22.61
CA LEU A 634 13.98 46.15 -23.50
C LEU A 634 14.89 45.66 -24.63
N SER A 635 15.80 44.73 -24.34
CA SER A 635 16.62 44.07 -25.35
C SER A 635 15.78 43.33 -26.36
N ALA A 636 14.81 42.53 -25.91
CA ALA A 636 13.89 41.83 -26.81
C ALA A 636 13.08 42.82 -27.65
N LEU A 637 12.56 43.89 -27.05
CA LEU A 637 11.85 44.94 -27.77
C LEU A 637 12.71 45.60 -28.84
N ARG A 638 13.99 45.87 -28.56
CA ARG A 638 14.91 46.51 -29.52
C ARG A 638 15.28 45.59 -30.70
N ASN A 639 15.34 44.29 -30.47
CA ASN A 639 15.70 43.31 -31.49
C ASN A 639 14.52 42.91 -32.39
N ASP A 640 13.35 43.51 -32.18
CA ASP A 640 12.17 43.31 -32.99
C ASP A 640 11.68 44.66 -33.56
N HIS A 641 11.99 44.93 -34.83
CA HIS A 641 11.70 46.23 -35.45
C HIS A 641 10.21 46.58 -35.46
N GLU A 642 9.34 45.59 -35.67
CA GLU A 642 7.89 45.82 -35.71
C GLU A 642 7.34 46.13 -34.32
N LEU A 643 7.75 45.35 -33.31
CA LEU A 643 7.36 45.62 -31.92
C LEU A 643 7.95 46.93 -31.40
N TRP A 644 9.17 47.25 -31.81
CA TRP A 644 9.84 48.49 -31.44
C TRP A 644 9.03 49.71 -31.88
N ASP A 645 8.64 49.77 -33.15
CA ASP A 645 7.88 50.89 -33.71
C ASP A 645 6.49 51.02 -33.05
N GLU A 646 5.87 49.90 -32.70
CA GLU A 646 4.56 49.87 -32.05
C GLU A 646 4.61 50.30 -30.57
N GLU A 647 5.49 49.69 -29.79
CA GLU A 647 5.45 49.77 -28.32
C GLU A 647 6.38 50.83 -27.73
N SER A 648 7.44 51.25 -28.42
CA SER A 648 8.35 52.29 -27.88
C SER A 648 7.63 53.62 -27.60
N PRO A 649 6.75 54.15 -28.47
CA PRO A 649 5.97 55.35 -28.15
C PRO A 649 5.03 55.15 -26.96
N ARG A 650 4.43 53.96 -26.84
CA ARG A 650 3.49 53.62 -25.76
C ARG A 650 4.21 53.47 -24.42
N LEU A 651 5.41 52.92 -24.42
CA LEU A 651 6.27 52.85 -23.24
C LEU A 651 6.69 54.24 -22.76
N ARG A 652 7.07 55.15 -23.68
CA ARG A 652 7.38 56.55 -23.33
C ARG A 652 6.17 57.23 -22.69
N ALA A 653 4.99 57.11 -23.29
CA ALA A 653 3.76 57.67 -22.73
C ALA A 653 3.42 57.11 -21.33
N ALA A 654 3.64 55.80 -21.11
CA ALA A 654 3.42 55.19 -19.80
C ALA A 654 4.37 55.77 -18.74
N LEU A 655 5.65 55.95 -19.05
CA LEU A 655 6.63 56.56 -18.15
C LEU A 655 6.32 58.03 -17.86
N GLU A 656 5.97 58.80 -18.89
CA GLU A 656 5.60 60.23 -18.76
C GLU A 656 4.37 60.42 -17.87
N SER A 657 3.39 59.51 -17.94
CA SER A 657 2.15 59.57 -17.15
C SER A 657 2.38 59.49 -15.63
N VAL A 658 3.51 58.92 -15.20
CA VAL A 658 3.94 58.82 -13.80
C VAL A 658 5.18 59.69 -13.50
N HIS A 659 5.48 60.65 -14.37
CA HIS A 659 6.62 61.57 -14.26
C HIS A 659 8.00 60.88 -14.15
N GLN A 660 8.17 59.74 -14.82
CA GLN A 660 9.42 58.99 -14.87
C GLN A 660 10.10 59.09 -16.24
N THR A 661 11.40 58.81 -16.30
CA THR A 661 12.19 58.84 -17.54
C THR A 661 13.29 57.79 -17.53
N LEU A 662 13.58 57.22 -18.70
CA LEU A 662 14.73 56.33 -18.89
C LEU A 662 16.08 57.07 -18.90
N LYS A 663 16.09 58.42 -18.90
CA LYS A 663 17.33 59.22 -18.71
C LYS A 663 17.83 59.20 -17.26
N ARG A 664 16.97 58.86 -16.31
CA ARG A 664 17.28 58.78 -14.87
C ARG A 664 16.41 57.71 -14.21
N PRO A 665 16.60 56.42 -14.56
CA PRO A 665 15.79 55.36 -14.00
C PRO A 665 15.95 55.24 -12.49
N SER A 666 14.83 54.97 -11.84
CA SER A 666 14.71 54.58 -10.44
C SER A 666 14.14 53.16 -10.34
N PHE A 667 14.06 52.62 -9.13
CA PHE A 667 13.37 51.35 -8.89
C PHE A 667 11.95 51.33 -9.48
N GLY A 668 11.17 52.41 -9.28
CA GLY A 668 9.84 52.56 -9.87
C GLY A 668 9.85 52.64 -11.40
N THR A 669 10.91 53.19 -11.99
CA THR A 669 11.09 53.23 -13.46
C THR A 669 11.26 51.83 -14.04
N TRP A 670 12.10 51.00 -13.41
CA TRP A 670 12.29 49.60 -13.83
C TRP A 670 11.00 48.79 -13.70
N ILE A 671 10.25 48.97 -12.61
CA ILE A 671 8.96 48.30 -12.42
C ILE A 671 7.96 48.70 -13.50
N THR A 672 7.86 49.99 -13.84
CA THR A 672 6.95 50.47 -14.89
C THR A 672 7.29 49.85 -16.25
N VAL A 673 8.58 49.73 -16.58
CA VAL A 673 9.04 49.03 -17.78
C VAL A 673 8.64 47.55 -17.73
N CYS A 674 8.92 46.86 -16.62
CA CYS A 674 8.55 45.46 -16.44
C CYS A 674 7.03 45.26 -16.57
N GLN A 675 6.19 46.04 -15.88
CA GLN A 675 4.72 45.96 -15.96
C GLN A 675 4.22 46.08 -17.40
N ARG A 676 4.70 47.08 -18.14
CA ARG A 676 4.28 47.32 -19.52
C ARG A 676 4.73 46.20 -20.44
N LEU A 677 6.03 45.91 -20.48
CA LEU A 677 6.60 44.98 -21.45
C LEU A 677 6.27 43.53 -21.10
N ALA A 678 6.22 43.15 -19.82
CA ALA A 678 5.74 41.82 -19.41
C ALA A 678 4.31 41.59 -19.89
N SER A 679 3.43 42.60 -19.81
CA SER A 679 2.07 42.47 -20.36
C SER A 679 2.05 42.36 -21.89
N VAL A 680 2.95 43.02 -22.60
CA VAL A 680 3.03 43.00 -24.07
C VAL A 680 3.49 41.62 -24.55
N PHE A 681 4.58 41.12 -23.96
CA PHE A 681 5.17 39.84 -24.34
C PHE A 681 4.34 38.66 -23.86
N ARG A 682 3.77 38.68 -22.64
CA ARG A 682 2.89 37.62 -22.15
C ARG A 682 1.69 37.37 -23.06
N LYS A 683 1.05 38.42 -23.58
CA LYS A 683 -0.06 38.28 -24.54
C LYS A 683 0.35 37.54 -25.82
N ARG A 684 1.63 37.64 -26.22
CA ARG A 684 2.18 36.97 -27.41
C ARG A 684 2.64 35.56 -27.09
N PHE A 685 3.19 35.31 -25.90
CA PHE A 685 3.47 33.95 -25.42
C PHE A 685 2.19 33.10 -25.33
N GLN A 686 1.06 33.73 -24.98
CA GLN A 686 -0.26 33.10 -24.82
C GLN A 686 -1.10 33.05 -26.11
N ALA A 687 -0.55 33.49 -27.24
CA ALA A 687 -1.27 33.40 -28.50
C ALA A 687 -1.50 31.92 -28.86
N ALA A 688 -2.69 31.58 -29.36
CA ALA A 688 -3.01 30.22 -29.81
C ALA A 688 -2.25 29.82 -31.10
N ASP A 689 -1.45 30.74 -31.65
CA ASP A 689 -0.69 30.57 -32.87
C ASP A 689 0.71 30.02 -32.56
N SER A 690 0.98 28.81 -33.04
CA SER A 690 2.27 28.14 -32.86
C SER A 690 3.44 28.88 -33.52
N GLU A 691 3.20 29.70 -34.55
CA GLU A 691 4.26 30.45 -35.23
C GLU A 691 4.71 31.67 -34.41
N GLU A 692 3.77 32.42 -33.82
CA GLU A 692 4.10 33.56 -32.96
C GLU A 692 4.79 33.10 -31.67
N ALA A 693 4.37 31.97 -31.09
CA ALA A 693 5.06 31.35 -29.97
C ALA A 693 6.52 31.01 -30.33
N ALA A 694 6.77 30.34 -31.46
CA ALA A 694 8.12 30.00 -31.91
C ALA A 694 8.98 31.25 -32.21
N ARG A 695 8.38 32.30 -32.78
CA ARG A 695 9.05 33.59 -32.99
C ARG A 695 9.45 34.24 -31.67
N MET A 696 8.59 34.21 -30.66
CA MET A 696 8.91 34.72 -29.33
C MET A 696 10.02 33.90 -28.66
N GLU A 697 10.00 32.58 -28.74
CA GLU A 697 11.09 31.74 -28.22
C GLU A 697 12.42 32.08 -28.90
N ALA A 698 12.41 32.28 -30.22
CA ALA A 698 13.59 32.71 -30.97
C ALA A 698 14.10 34.10 -30.55
N LEU A 699 13.19 35.07 -30.34
CA LEU A 699 13.53 36.43 -29.91
C LEU A 699 14.22 36.45 -28.54
N PHE A 700 13.84 35.55 -27.63
CA PHE A 700 14.44 35.40 -26.30
C PHE A 700 15.57 34.35 -26.25
N GLY A 701 16.22 34.07 -27.38
CA GLY A 701 17.40 33.21 -27.41
C GLY A 701 17.12 31.72 -27.12
N GLY A 702 15.93 31.24 -27.48
CA GLY A 702 15.50 29.83 -27.32
C GLY A 702 14.88 29.50 -25.95
N ALA A 703 14.54 30.50 -25.14
CA ALA A 703 13.79 30.30 -23.90
C ALA A 703 12.35 29.84 -24.20
N SER A 704 11.83 28.86 -23.46
CA SER A 704 10.47 28.36 -23.69
C SER A 704 9.42 29.40 -23.30
N THR A 705 8.29 29.37 -23.99
CA THR A 705 7.09 30.16 -23.62
C THR A 705 6.71 30.00 -22.15
N ALA A 706 6.77 28.78 -21.59
CA ALA A 706 6.46 28.52 -20.17
C ALA A 706 7.44 29.19 -19.19
N ALA A 707 8.73 29.27 -19.52
CA ALA A 707 9.69 30.03 -18.70
C ALA A 707 9.41 31.53 -18.78
N LEU A 708 9.13 32.04 -19.98
CA LEU A 708 8.85 33.45 -20.21
C LEU A 708 7.55 33.90 -19.55
N GLU A 709 6.51 33.06 -19.52
CA GLU A 709 5.26 33.33 -18.80
C GLU A 709 5.46 33.47 -17.29
N ARG A 710 6.29 32.62 -16.68
CA ARG A 710 6.62 32.71 -15.25
C ARG A 710 7.36 34.00 -14.91
N LEU A 711 8.32 34.40 -15.74
CA LEU A 711 9.08 35.65 -15.57
C LEU A 711 8.23 36.90 -15.79
N THR A 712 7.21 36.81 -16.63
CA THR A 712 6.30 37.92 -16.97
C THR A 712 4.93 37.81 -16.27
N ALA A 713 4.83 36.96 -15.26
CA ALA A 713 3.60 36.72 -14.52
C ALA A 713 3.12 38.03 -13.83
N PRO A 714 1.82 38.37 -13.89
CA PRO A 714 1.29 39.57 -13.22
C PRO A 714 1.64 39.60 -11.73
N ALA A 715 1.55 38.44 -11.06
CA ALA A 715 1.85 38.30 -9.64
C ALA A 715 3.32 38.61 -9.32
N ALA A 716 4.26 38.14 -10.14
CA ALA A 716 5.70 38.41 -9.94
C ALA A 716 6.01 39.91 -10.03
N VAL A 717 5.40 40.61 -11.00
CA VAL A 717 5.57 42.06 -11.15
C VAL A 717 4.88 42.84 -10.03
N ALA A 718 3.73 42.39 -9.55
CA ALA A 718 3.01 43.01 -8.42
C ALA A 718 3.80 42.94 -7.10
N LEU A 719 4.61 41.90 -6.88
CA LEU A 719 5.50 41.82 -5.73
C LEU A 719 6.58 42.92 -5.76
N LEU A 720 7.15 43.20 -6.94
CA LEU A 720 8.14 44.27 -7.12
C LEU A 720 7.51 45.65 -6.84
N GLU A 721 6.29 45.87 -7.31
CA GLU A 721 5.52 47.09 -7.03
C GLU A 721 5.24 47.24 -5.53
N THR A 722 4.79 46.17 -4.87
CA THR A 722 4.55 46.14 -3.42
C THR A 722 5.81 46.49 -2.63
N ALA A 723 6.96 45.94 -3.03
CA ALA A 723 8.26 46.26 -2.43
C ALA A 723 8.64 47.74 -2.61
N ASN A 724 8.44 48.31 -3.80
CA ASN A 724 8.74 49.72 -4.07
C ASN A 724 7.80 50.66 -3.29
N LEU A 725 6.51 50.33 -3.18
CA LEU A 725 5.56 51.09 -2.36
C LEU A 725 5.97 51.10 -0.89
N ARG A 726 6.32 49.94 -0.34
CA ARG A 726 6.81 49.81 1.04
C ARG A 726 8.09 50.60 1.26
N ARG A 727 9.07 50.49 0.35
CA ARG A 727 10.31 51.28 0.39
C ARG A 727 10.03 52.79 0.44
N ASN A 728 9.15 53.30 -0.41
CA ASN A 728 8.81 54.73 -0.43
C ASN A 728 8.09 55.17 0.85
N GLN A 729 7.24 54.32 1.44
CA GLN A 729 6.58 54.59 2.72
C GLN A 729 7.59 54.64 3.88
N TRP A 730 8.54 53.71 3.90
CA TRP A 730 9.58 53.65 4.92
C TRP A 730 10.57 54.82 4.80
N ASP A 731 11.12 55.07 3.60
CA ASP A 731 12.07 56.17 3.36
C ASP A 731 11.45 57.57 3.57
N GLY A 732 10.14 57.74 3.34
CA GLY A 732 9.45 59.04 3.38
C GLY A 732 8.90 59.48 4.74
N HIS A 733 8.66 58.54 5.67
CA HIS A 733 7.88 58.80 6.89
C HIS A 733 8.39 58.14 8.18
N SER A 734 9.48 57.37 8.18
CA SER A 734 9.98 56.74 9.41
C SER A 734 10.93 57.64 10.21
N GLY A 735 10.68 57.80 11.52
CA GLY A 735 11.68 58.26 12.50
C GLY A 735 12.74 57.18 12.77
N SER A 736 13.50 57.29 13.86
CA SER A 736 14.45 56.23 14.26
C SER A 736 13.71 54.92 14.55
N LEU A 737 13.89 53.91 13.71
CA LEU A 737 13.28 52.58 13.87
C LEU A 737 13.85 51.86 15.09
N SER A 738 12.99 51.17 15.84
CA SER A 738 13.43 50.19 16.83
C SER A 738 13.99 48.93 16.16
N THR A 739 14.77 48.13 16.91
CA THR A 739 15.31 46.86 16.41
C THR A 739 14.20 45.91 15.93
N ALA A 740 13.08 45.84 16.66
CA ALA A 740 11.94 44.99 16.30
C ALA A 740 11.24 45.45 15.02
N GLU A 741 11.10 46.76 14.80
CA GLU A 741 10.53 47.31 13.56
C GLU A 741 11.45 47.07 12.36
N SER A 742 12.77 47.17 12.56
CA SER A 742 13.76 46.87 11.51
C SER A 742 13.77 45.39 11.14
N GLU A 743 13.68 44.48 12.12
CA GLU A 743 13.55 43.04 11.89
C GLU A 743 12.25 42.68 11.18
N ALA A 744 11.13 43.31 11.55
CA ALA A 744 9.85 43.12 10.88
C ALA A 744 9.90 43.58 9.42
N GLN A 745 10.44 44.77 9.13
CA GLN A 745 10.58 45.25 7.75
C GLN A 745 11.47 44.31 6.91
N LEU A 746 12.58 43.82 7.48
CA LEU A 746 13.45 42.85 6.81
C LEU A 746 12.71 41.52 6.55
N ALA A 747 11.95 41.01 7.50
CA ALA A 747 11.19 39.78 7.34
C ALA A 747 10.21 39.87 6.14
N HIS A 748 9.49 40.99 6.02
CA HIS A 748 8.59 41.24 4.89
C HIS A 748 9.33 41.27 3.54
N LEU A 749 10.54 41.86 3.48
CA LEU A 749 11.34 41.88 2.26
C LEU A 749 11.85 40.47 1.89
N LEU A 750 12.25 39.67 2.87
CA LEU A 750 12.68 38.27 2.66
C LEU A 750 11.51 37.37 2.25
N GLU A 751 10.32 37.59 2.79
CA GLU A 751 9.08 36.94 2.37
C GLU A 751 8.77 37.31 0.92
N THR A 752 8.84 38.60 0.57
CA THR A 752 8.64 39.06 -0.82
C THR A 752 9.62 38.39 -1.79
N LEU A 753 10.89 38.22 -1.41
CA LEU A 753 11.89 37.50 -2.22
C LEU A 753 11.57 36.00 -2.34
N THR A 754 11.10 35.38 -1.26
CA THR A 754 10.70 33.96 -1.24
C THR A 754 9.47 33.72 -2.12
N GLU A 755 8.46 34.58 -2.02
CA GLU A 755 7.27 34.53 -2.88
C GLU A 755 7.63 34.76 -4.35
N LEU A 756 8.51 35.73 -4.63
CA LEU A 756 9.01 35.98 -5.99
C LEU A 756 9.73 34.74 -6.54
N ARG A 757 10.55 34.08 -5.73
CA ARG A 757 11.15 32.80 -6.11
C ARG A 757 10.08 31.76 -6.40
N GLY A 758 9.09 31.57 -5.53
CA GLY A 758 8.04 30.56 -5.71
C GLY A 758 7.28 30.73 -7.02
N LEU A 759 7.01 31.97 -7.42
CA LEU A 759 6.34 32.29 -8.68
C LEU A 759 7.21 32.06 -9.92
N VAL A 760 8.49 32.43 -9.83
CA VAL A 760 9.41 32.39 -10.98
C VAL A 760 10.05 31.01 -11.16
N GLY A 761 10.27 30.29 -10.06
CA GLY A 761 11.01 29.04 -9.99
C GLY A 761 12.36 29.16 -10.68
N ASP A 762 12.64 28.21 -11.57
CA ASP A 762 13.90 28.11 -12.31
C ASP A 762 13.85 28.72 -13.70
N ALA A 763 12.85 29.56 -14.01
CA ALA A 763 12.68 30.10 -15.36
C ALA A 763 13.94 30.80 -15.90
N TRP A 764 14.75 31.39 -15.02
CA TRP A 764 16.04 32.00 -15.39
C TRP A 764 17.09 31.03 -15.94
N ARG A 765 17.02 29.73 -15.62
CA ARG A 765 17.93 28.72 -16.21
C ARG A 765 17.78 28.62 -17.73
N GLU A 766 16.60 28.97 -18.23
CA GLU A 766 16.32 28.96 -19.66
C GLU A 766 16.79 30.22 -20.38
N LEU A 767 17.26 31.23 -19.65
CA LEU A 767 17.79 32.49 -20.19
C LEU A 767 19.23 32.68 -19.67
N PRO A 768 20.17 31.78 -20.01
CA PRO A 768 21.53 31.90 -19.52
C PRO A 768 22.18 33.17 -20.07
N LEU A 769 22.71 33.98 -19.16
CA LEU A 769 23.52 35.15 -19.49
C LEU A 769 24.92 34.68 -19.90
N ILE A 770 25.37 35.07 -21.09
CA ILE A 770 26.69 34.69 -21.61
C ILE A 770 27.51 35.90 -22.03
N ARG A 771 28.83 35.77 -21.90
CA ARG A 771 29.81 36.68 -22.49
C ARG A 771 30.53 35.97 -23.63
N ALA A 772 30.42 36.52 -24.83
CA ALA A 772 31.01 35.93 -26.03
C ALA A 772 32.53 36.15 -26.08
N GLY A 773 33.26 35.13 -26.51
CA GLY A 773 34.71 35.09 -26.65
C GLY A 773 35.15 34.98 -28.10
N LYS A 774 36.16 34.17 -28.38
CA LYS A 774 36.62 33.90 -29.75
C LYS A 774 35.64 32.98 -30.46
N ALA A 775 35.49 33.17 -31.77
CA ALA A 775 34.61 32.36 -32.60
C ALA A 775 35.40 31.59 -33.66
N SER A 776 34.94 30.39 -34.00
CA SER A 776 35.35 29.65 -35.19
C SER A 776 34.12 29.23 -35.99
N LYS A 777 34.22 29.22 -37.32
CA LYS A 777 33.10 28.85 -38.19
C LYS A 777 33.12 27.34 -38.43
N HIS A 778 32.01 26.67 -38.13
CA HIS A 778 31.82 25.24 -38.35
C HIS A 778 30.54 25.00 -39.16
N GLY A 779 30.68 24.72 -40.46
CA GLY A 779 29.53 24.56 -41.36
C GLY A 779 28.70 25.85 -41.50
N SER A 780 27.40 25.77 -41.20
CA SER A 780 26.45 26.90 -41.17
C SER A 780 26.33 27.59 -39.81
N THR A 781 27.08 27.14 -38.80
CA THR A 781 27.06 27.66 -37.43
C THR A 781 28.41 28.25 -37.03
N PHE A 782 28.41 29.01 -35.95
CA PHE A 782 29.60 29.60 -35.33
C PHE A 782 29.77 29.02 -33.93
N GLU A 783 30.90 28.38 -33.67
CA GLU A 783 31.29 27.92 -32.35
C GLU A 783 32.02 29.04 -31.62
N HIS A 784 31.47 29.47 -30.49
CA HIS A 784 32.01 30.55 -29.68
C HIS A 784 32.55 30.01 -28.37
N ASP A 785 33.77 30.39 -28.00
CA ASP A 785 34.19 30.37 -26.60
C ASP A 785 33.25 31.30 -25.84
N VAL A 786 32.58 30.81 -24.82
CA VAL A 786 31.67 31.60 -23.99
C VAL A 786 32.01 31.46 -22.53
N GLU A 787 31.62 32.47 -21.77
CA GLU A 787 31.58 32.41 -20.32
C GLU A 787 30.13 32.58 -19.86
N VAL A 788 29.60 31.58 -19.14
CA VAL A 788 28.22 31.52 -18.66
C VAL A 788 28.14 32.18 -17.29
N LEU A 789 27.50 33.34 -17.24
CA LEU A 789 27.42 34.25 -16.09
C LEU A 789 26.22 33.90 -15.18
N THR A 790 26.19 32.67 -14.66
CA THR A 790 25.18 32.19 -13.70
C THR A 790 25.82 31.97 -12.33
N GLY A 791 25.07 32.19 -11.25
CA GLY A 791 25.57 32.04 -9.88
C GLY A 791 26.23 33.31 -9.33
N SER A 792 26.64 33.28 -8.07
CA SER A 792 27.11 34.48 -7.34
C SER A 792 28.63 34.70 -7.36
N ARG A 793 29.42 33.74 -7.84
CA ARG A 793 30.88 33.75 -7.70
C ARG A 793 31.59 33.48 -9.02
N ALA A 794 32.66 34.24 -9.25
CA ALA A 794 33.67 33.93 -10.26
C ALA A 794 34.69 32.91 -9.68
N PRO A 795 35.33 32.05 -10.51
CA PRO A 795 35.28 32.05 -11.97
C PRO A 795 33.98 31.48 -12.53
N PHE A 796 33.43 32.16 -13.53
CA PHE A 796 32.26 31.67 -14.27
C PHE A 796 32.64 30.48 -15.14
N VAL A 797 31.66 29.63 -15.43
CA VAL A 797 31.86 28.45 -16.25
C VAL A 797 32.22 28.88 -17.67
N ARG A 798 33.34 28.38 -18.18
CA ARG A 798 33.77 28.58 -19.57
C ARG A 798 33.47 27.33 -20.37
N GLY A 799 33.02 27.52 -21.60
CA GLY A 799 32.73 26.43 -22.51
C GLY A 799 32.68 26.92 -23.94
N THR A 800 32.27 26.04 -24.84
CA THR A 800 32.06 26.36 -26.25
C THR A 800 30.58 26.13 -26.55
N LEU A 801 29.91 27.14 -27.12
CA LEU A 801 28.50 27.05 -27.54
C LEU A 801 28.38 27.36 -29.03
N SER A 802 27.47 26.65 -29.71
CA SER A 802 27.22 26.82 -31.14
C SER A 802 25.95 27.64 -31.39
N TYR A 803 26.07 28.64 -32.26
CA TYR A 803 24.99 29.55 -32.64
C TYR A 803 24.89 29.73 -34.16
N GLY A 804 23.71 30.13 -34.65
CA GLY A 804 23.49 30.42 -36.07
C GLY A 804 24.13 31.72 -36.56
N SER A 805 24.51 32.63 -35.65
CA SER A 805 25.12 33.92 -35.97
C SER A 805 26.48 34.12 -35.29
N MET A 806 27.32 34.97 -35.87
CA MET A 806 28.56 35.42 -35.23
C MET A 806 28.24 36.48 -34.18
N LEU A 807 28.71 36.27 -32.95
CA LEU A 807 28.59 37.19 -31.82
C LEU A 807 29.81 38.11 -31.72
N ASP A 808 29.60 39.33 -31.25
CA ASP A 808 30.68 40.28 -30.97
C ASP A 808 31.47 39.84 -29.74
N THR A 809 32.78 39.63 -29.91
CA THR A 809 33.68 39.26 -28.81
C THR A 809 33.63 40.31 -27.69
N GLY A 810 33.38 39.85 -26.47
CA GLY A 810 33.19 40.68 -25.27
C GLY A 810 31.75 41.13 -25.04
N GLY A 811 30.86 40.96 -26.02
CA GLY A 811 29.43 41.28 -25.91
C GLY A 811 28.69 40.36 -24.94
N LEU A 812 27.61 40.88 -24.38
CA LEU A 812 26.72 40.17 -23.46
C LEU A 812 25.44 39.75 -24.20
N PHE A 813 25.08 38.48 -24.08
CA PHE A 813 23.93 37.90 -24.75
C PHE A 813 23.12 37.01 -23.81
N ILE A 814 21.86 36.80 -24.14
CA ILE A 814 21.04 35.73 -23.56
C ILE A 814 20.77 34.70 -24.65
N GLY A 815 21.14 33.45 -24.42
CA GLY A 815 20.88 32.41 -25.41
C GLY A 815 21.25 31.01 -24.94
N LYS A 816 20.34 30.05 -25.15
CA LYS A 816 20.59 28.63 -24.95
C LYS A 816 21.50 28.07 -26.05
N GLU A 817 22.19 26.98 -25.73
CA GLU A 817 22.92 26.20 -26.73
C GLU A 817 22.02 25.84 -27.92
N GLY A 818 22.49 26.07 -29.14
CA GLY A 818 21.74 25.78 -30.36
C GLY A 818 20.71 26.84 -30.74
N ALA A 819 20.59 27.95 -30.00
CA ALA A 819 19.76 29.07 -30.43
C ALA A 819 20.23 29.63 -31.79
N ALA A 820 19.27 29.93 -32.67
CA ALA A 820 19.58 30.48 -33.99
C ALA A 820 20.29 31.84 -33.88
N VAL A 821 19.75 32.73 -33.04
CA VAL A 821 20.32 34.05 -32.74
C VAL A 821 20.15 34.32 -31.24
N PRO A 822 21.23 34.38 -30.45
CA PRO A 822 21.18 34.85 -29.07
C PRO A 822 20.74 36.31 -29.00
N LEU A 823 19.98 36.66 -27.97
CA LEU A 823 19.49 38.02 -27.73
C LEU A 823 20.63 38.92 -27.22
N PRO A 824 21.08 39.95 -27.97
CA PRO A 824 22.07 40.89 -27.46
C PRO A 824 21.49 41.77 -26.35
N LEU A 825 22.24 41.91 -25.25
CA LEU A 825 21.86 42.78 -24.16
C LEU A 825 22.16 44.25 -24.47
N LEU A 826 21.20 45.12 -24.18
CA LEU A 826 21.38 46.56 -24.27
C LEU A 826 22.45 47.01 -23.28
N PRO A 827 23.24 48.06 -23.61
CA PRO A 827 24.31 48.57 -22.76
C PRO A 827 23.80 49.31 -21.50
N ILE A 828 22.53 49.12 -21.13
CA ILE A 828 21.95 49.47 -19.83
C ILE A 828 22.61 48.63 -18.73
N PHE A 829 23.05 47.41 -19.05
CA PHE A 829 23.84 46.56 -18.16
C PHE A 829 25.22 46.30 -18.76
N THR A 830 26.27 46.39 -17.94
CA THR A 830 27.63 46.05 -18.33
C THR A 830 28.36 45.29 -17.22
N LEU A 831 29.34 44.48 -17.60
CA LEU A 831 30.17 43.72 -16.68
C LEU A 831 31.59 44.27 -16.74
N GLN A 832 32.10 44.81 -15.63
CA GLN A 832 33.48 45.27 -15.52
C GLN A 832 34.35 44.24 -14.79
N PRO A 833 35.53 43.90 -15.30
CA PRO A 833 36.48 43.07 -14.58
C PRO A 833 36.98 43.79 -13.32
N GLY A 834 37.10 43.07 -12.20
CA GLY A 834 37.73 43.60 -11.00
C GLY A 834 39.25 43.80 -11.20
N PRO A 835 39.91 44.65 -10.39
CA PRO A 835 41.37 44.75 -10.37
C PRO A 835 42.02 43.37 -10.15
N ASN A 836 43.16 43.09 -10.76
CA ASN A 836 43.95 41.86 -10.50
C ASN A 836 43.20 40.52 -10.68
N HIS A 837 42.28 40.43 -11.65
CA HIS A 837 41.45 39.22 -11.88
C HIS A 837 40.46 38.90 -10.74
N GLU A 838 40.09 39.90 -9.92
CA GLU A 838 38.99 39.78 -8.95
C GLU A 838 37.61 39.60 -9.61
N VAL A 839 36.62 39.25 -8.77
CA VAL A 839 35.21 39.01 -9.14
C VAL A 839 34.69 40.14 -10.02
N SER A 840 34.14 39.79 -11.19
CA SER A 840 33.55 40.76 -12.11
C SER A 840 32.38 41.50 -11.44
N THR A 841 32.23 42.80 -11.68
CA THR A 841 31.14 43.59 -11.11
C THR A 841 30.12 43.96 -12.19
N GLY A 842 28.84 43.68 -11.92
CA GLY A 842 27.73 44.10 -12.78
C GLY A 842 27.30 45.53 -12.46
N TYR A 843 27.17 46.37 -13.48
CA TYR A 843 26.75 47.77 -13.37
C TYR A 843 25.54 48.03 -14.25
N PHE A 844 24.53 48.70 -13.69
CA PHE A 844 23.30 49.11 -14.35
C PHE A 844 23.28 50.62 -14.56
N PHE A 845 22.77 51.07 -15.69
CA PHE A 845 22.57 52.48 -16.00
C PHE A 845 21.67 53.15 -14.96
N ASN A 846 22.11 54.30 -14.44
CA ASN A 846 21.40 55.06 -13.43
C ASN A 846 20.95 56.42 -13.93
N ARG A 847 21.81 57.16 -14.65
CA ARG A 847 21.46 58.47 -15.22
C ARG A 847 22.45 58.98 -16.25
N GLU A 848 21.98 59.88 -17.09
CA GLU A 848 22.82 60.77 -17.92
C GLU A 848 23.27 61.98 -17.09
N GLU A 849 24.57 62.28 -17.11
CA GLU A 849 25.19 63.43 -16.47
C GLU A 849 25.19 64.66 -17.40
N ARG A 850 25.38 65.85 -16.83
CA ARG A 850 25.32 67.12 -17.58
C ARG A 850 26.40 67.27 -18.65
N ASP A 851 27.52 66.55 -18.51
CA ASP A 851 28.63 66.50 -19.46
C ASP A 851 28.39 65.49 -20.60
N GLY A 852 27.23 64.84 -20.62
CA GLY A 852 26.85 63.80 -21.57
C GLY A 852 27.37 62.41 -21.21
N SER A 853 28.18 62.24 -20.16
CA SER A 853 28.58 60.91 -19.69
C SER A 853 27.40 60.17 -19.04
N ALA A 854 27.51 58.85 -18.96
CA ALA A 854 26.53 58.00 -18.33
C ALA A 854 27.05 57.43 -17.03
N ARG A 855 26.27 57.58 -15.97
CA ARG A 855 26.57 56.99 -14.66
C ARG A 855 25.84 55.65 -14.53
N LEU A 856 26.61 54.63 -14.19
CA LEU A 856 26.12 53.31 -13.84
C LEU A 856 26.38 53.03 -12.35
N VAL A 857 25.53 52.20 -11.76
CA VAL A 857 25.56 51.80 -10.34
C VAL A 857 25.56 50.29 -10.22
N THR A 858 26.10 49.77 -9.13
CA THR A 858 26.05 48.34 -8.84
C THR A 858 25.17 48.04 -7.63
N TYR A 859 24.47 46.91 -7.68
CA TYR A 859 23.58 46.44 -6.61
C TYR A 859 24.23 45.36 -5.72
N GLN A 860 25.50 45.06 -5.96
CA GLN A 860 26.30 44.11 -5.17
C GLN A 860 27.50 44.80 -4.53
N THR A 861 28.21 44.09 -3.64
CA THR A 861 29.45 44.65 -3.08
C THR A 861 30.53 44.75 -4.15
N ALA A 862 31.12 45.94 -4.31
CA ALA A 862 32.15 46.22 -5.30
C ALA A 862 33.16 47.26 -4.79
N ASN A 863 34.34 47.31 -5.43
CA ASN A 863 35.39 48.27 -5.12
C ASN A 863 34.97 49.72 -5.42
N SER A 864 34.11 49.93 -6.42
CA SER A 864 33.44 51.20 -6.68
C SER A 864 31.94 50.96 -6.77
N SER A 865 31.14 51.78 -6.08
CA SER A 865 29.68 51.70 -6.18
C SER A 865 29.16 52.26 -7.51
N GLU A 866 30.00 53.00 -8.23
CA GLU A 866 29.63 53.79 -9.40
C GLU A 866 30.69 53.72 -10.49
N LEU A 867 30.24 53.81 -11.74
CA LEU A 867 31.08 53.85 -12.93
C LEU A 867 30.57 54.95 -13.85
N SER A 868 31.47 55.80 -14.37
CA SER A 868 31.14 56.74 -15.44
C SER A 868 31.67 56.21 -16.76
N VAL A 869 30.81 56.15 -17.78
CA VAL A 869 31.16 55.72 -19.15
C VAL A 869 30.75 56.80 -20.16
N PRO A 870 31.45 56.91 -21.32
CA PRO A 870 31.09 57.88 -22.35
C PRO A 870 29.69 57.62 -22.94
N ARG A 871 28.99 58.68 -23.39
CA ARG A 871 27.65 58.57 -24.00
C ARG A 871 27.55 57.59 -25.17
N VAL A 872 28.62 57.51 -25.96
CA VAL A 872 28.73 56.64 -27.14
C VAL A 872 28.50 55.16 -26.77
N THR A 873 28.77 54.79 -25.53
CA THR A 873 28.55 53.44 -25.01
C THR A 873 27.06 53.10 -24.83
N LEU A 874 26.16 54.08 -24.96
CA LEU A 874 24.70 53.93 -24.89
C LEU A 874 24.01 54.16 -26.24
N GLU A 875 24.76 54.11 -27.35
CA GLU A 875 24.18 54.17 -28.70
C GLU A 875 23.09 53.10 -28.89
N GLY A 876 21.94 53.52 -29.43
CA GLY A 876 20.74 52.68 -29.58
C GLY A 876 19.65 52.89 -28.52
N LEU A 877 19.93 53.62 -27.44
CA LEU A 877 18.95 53.97 -26.39
C LEU A 877 18.37 55.39 -26.52
N SER A 878 19.01 56.26 -27.32
CA SER A 878 18.59 57.66 -27.53
C SER A 878 17.15 57.81 -28.01
N ASP A 879 16.63 56.79 -28.69
CA ASP A 879 15.27 56.77 -29.24
C ASP A 879 14.20 56.47 -28.16
N LEU A 880 14.59 55.93 -27.00
CA LEU A 880 13.70 55.65 -25.86
C LEU A 880 13.66 56.79 -24.82
N TRP A 881 14.48 57.82 -25.00
CA TRP A 881 14.96 58.74 -23.96
C TRP A 881 14.36 60.15 -23.97
#